data_AF-A0A8X8DF17-F1
#
_entry.id   AF-A0A8X8DF17-F1
#
_cell.length_a   1.000
_cell.length_b   1.000
_cell.length_c   1.000
_cell.angle_alpha   90.00
_cell.angle_beta   90.00
_cell.angle_gamma   90.00
#
_symmetry.space_group_name_H-M   'P 1'
#
loop_
_entity.id
_entity.type
_entity.pdbx_description
1 polymer ?
#
loop_
_entity_poly.entity_id
_entity_poly.type
_entity_poly.pdbx_seq_one_letter_code
_entity_poly.pdbx_strand_id
1 'polypeptide(L)'
;MLPSMARRIYRFLLFCLCASHVLAADILYQGGDSLNSSNTLVSKNGFFTLGFTRLGSAETNASYLGIWYNNDTSHPFWLANRGKPIADNSGVLAIDGSGNMKLTYSGGDPVEFYSSQSSATNITASLEDSGNFVLKDENSGSQQVLWQSFDFPTDTFLPGMKLGINHRTGQTWSLMSWLSDLVPTPAGAFTFEWDTDGKELVMKRRGVIFWTSGPLKINTSFEIRSLDESFITVSNADEDYFMFTVSANQFTPQGQRNFSMWELEYDGSMADQSTGRTYGGTACKGNNTDGGCERWSGPACRSNRNSFELRSGSFINTVPRKYDDNSSLSISDCKDICWKDCQCVGVSTIGNNANNTGCTFFYGSFTPDPTGNAIQYHIIVQGSLGKRNWIWIILASVGFVSLMGLAGLLWYLRRRRLREKHLNELLTLDSTNDTLELGSDGNKGHNLKGTLPDGQEIAVKRLSRSSGQGLVEFRNELILIAKLQHMNLVRLLGCCIQGEDKMLVYEYMPNKSLDSFIFDQSKRELIDWKKRFEIIEGIAQGLLYLHKYSRLRIIHRDLKAGNILLDENLNPKISDFGMARIFKINDLEGNTNQIVGTRGYISPEYFMKGIFSVKSDVFSFGVLLLEIVSGRRIQGLLEIDGHHLNLVGYTWELWKAGSPFELVDPIVRESCSKDQVLRCIHVGLLCVEDNAVDRPIMSDVISMLTSEAQLPLPKQPAFSSARSIVEENPAETGSINDVSMSTMDAR
;
A
#
# COMPACT_ATOMS: atom_id res chain seq x y z
N MET A 1 -35.66 52.00 -7.06
CA MET A 1 -34.59 50.97 -7.05
C MET A 1 -35.08 49.59 -6.56
N LEU A 2 -36.29 49.14 -6.94
CA LEU A 2 -36.79 47.79 -6.62
C LEU A 2 -36.95 46.78 -7.79
N PRO A 3 -36.81 47.09 -9.09
CA PRO A 3 -37.13 46.11 -10.14
C PRO A 3 -35.97 45.18 -10.56
N SER A 4 -34.74 45.37 -10.02
CA SER A 4 -33.55 44.59 -10.41
C SER A 4 -33.40 43.27 -9.63
N MET A 5 -33.73 43.28 -8.34
CA MET A 5 -33.64 42.09 -7.47
C MET A 5 -34.69 41.04 -7.81
N ALA A 6 -35.93 41.46 -8.08
CA ALA A 6 -37.02 40.53 -8.44
C ALA A 6 -36.74 39.78 -9.76
N ARG A 7 -36.11 40.43 -10.74
CA ARG A 7 -35.73 39.79 -12.02
C ARG A 7 -34.58 38.79 -11.86
N ARG A 8 -33.66 39.03 -10.92
CA ARG A 8 -32.57 38.09 -10.61
C ARG A 8 -33.09 36.89 -9.83
N ILE A 9 -33.99 37.09 -8.86
CA ILE A 9 -34.64 36.01 -8.10
C ILE A 9 -35.52 35.16 -9.02
N TYR A 10 -36.29 35.77 -9.94
CA TYR A 10 -37.11 35.03 -10.89
C TYR A 10 -36.28 34.23 -11.91
N ARG A 11 -35.13 34.77 -12.37
CA ARG A 11 -34.19 34.02 -13.22
C ARG A 11 -33.46 32.91 -12.47
N PHE A 12 -33.16 33.10 -11.18
CA PHE A 12 -32.55 32.08 -10.34
C PHE A 12 -33.56 30.96 -10.01
N LEU A 13 -34.82 31.30 -9.75
CA LEU A 13 -35.91 30.33 -9.57
C LEU A 13 -36.26 29.59 -10.87
N LEU A 14 -36.22 30.24 -12.05
CA LEU A 14 -36.38 29.55 -13.34
C LEU A 14 -35.20 28.62 -13.65
N PHE A 15 -33.97 28.98 -13.24
CA PHE A 15 -32.80 28.12 -13.40
C PHE A 15 -32.86 26.91 -12.45
N CYS A 16 -33.39 27.08 -11.23
CA CYS A 16 -33.65 25.99 -10.30
C CYS A 16 -34.86 25.11 -10.70
N LEU A 17 -35.80 25.61 -11.51
CA LEU A 17 -36.96 24.85 -12.00
C LEU A 17 -36.72 24.14 -13.34
N CYS A 18 -35.63 24.45 -14.06
CA CYS A 18 -35.24 23.76 -15.29
C CYS A 18 -34.07 22.77 -15.10
N ALA A 19 -33.53 22.63 -13.89
CA ALA A 19 -32.66 21.52 -13.53
C ALA A 19 -33.50 20.41 -12.91
N SER A 20 -34.42 19.82 -13.68
CA SER A 20 -34.83 18.45 -13.44
C SER A 20 -33.63 17.55 -13.73
N HIS A 21 -32.65 17.51 -12.82
CA HIS A 21 -31.83 16.33 -12.70
C HIS A 21 -32.82 15.22 -12.37
N VAL A 22 -33.11 14.37 -13.35
CA VAL A 22 -33.71 13.06 -13.07
C VAL A 22 -32.78 12.45 -12.02
N LEU A 23 -33.25 12.37 -10.77
CA LEU A 23 -32.55 11.64 -9.73
C LEU A 23 -32.50 10.21 -10.22
N ALA A 24 -31.34 9.81 -10.76
CA ALA A 24 -31.13 8.43 -11.14
C ALA A 24 -31.27 7.60 -9.87
N ALA A 25 -32.15 6.60 -9.92
CA ALA A 25 -32.36 5.70 -8.81
C ALA A 25 -31.09 4.84 -8.61
N ASP A 26 -30.87 4.37 -7.40
CA ASP A 26 -29.86 3.37 -7.06
C ASP A 26 -30.47 1.97 -6.88
N ILE A 27 -31.80 1.88 -6.80
CA ILE A 27 -32.59 0.66 -6.54
C ILE A 27 -33.75 0.51 -7.55
N LEU A 28 -34.00 -0.72 -8.00
CA LEU A 28 -35.19 -1.15 -8.73
C LEU A 28 -36.08 -2.01 -7.82
N TYR A 29 -37.34 -1.61 -7.66
CA TYR A 29 -38.32 -2.35 -6.87
C TYR A 29 -39.14 -3.34 -7.69
N GLN A 30 -39.44 -4.49 -7.08
CA GLN A 30 -40.34 -5.51 -7.62
C GLN A 30 -41.71 -4.94 -8.02
N GLY A 31 -42.16 -5.24 -9.24
CA GLY A 31 -43.54 -4.99 -9.69
C GLY A 31 -43.89 -3.54 -10.01
N GLY A 32 -42.97 -2.59 -9.85
CA GLY A 32 -43.22 -1.16 -10.07
C GLY A 32 -42.21 -0.48 -10.99
N ASP A 33 -40.93 -0.80 -10.86
CA ASP A 33 -39.86 -0.10 -11.60
C ASP A 33 -39.36 -0.89 -12.80
N SER A 34 -38.87 -0.15 -13.79
CA SER A 34 -38.18 -0.72 -14.94
C SER A 34 -37.09 0.22 -15.45
N LEU A 35 -36.01 -0.38 -15.94
CA LEU A 35 -34.92 0.30 -16.58
C LEU A 35 -35.05 0.11 -18.10
N ASN A 36 -35.01 1.19 -18.86
CA ASN A 36 -35.11 1.20 -20.33
C ASN A 36 -34.09 2.19 -20.92
N SER A 37 -34.12 2.42 -22.24
CA SER A 37 -33.13 3.28 -22.91
C SER A 37 -33.14 4.77 -22.51
N SER A 38 -34.12 5.22 -21.71
CA SER A 38 -34.30 6.63 -21.32
C SER A 38 -33.89 6.93 -19.87
N ASN A 39 -33.60 5.91 -19.08
CA ASN A 39 -33.22 6.04 -17.69
C ASN A 39 -31.98 5.18 -17.36
N THR A 40 -31.36 5.47 -16.23
CA THR A 40 -30.14 4.80 -15.75
C THR A 40 -30.25 4.55 -14.26
N LEU A 41 -29.54 3.52 -13.78
CA LEU A 41 -29.35 3.26 -12.37
C LEU A 41 -27.93 3.67 -12.00
N VAL A 42 -27.76 4.51 -10.99
CA VAL A 42 -26.45 5.05 -10.61
C VAL A 42 -26.09 4.57 -9.22
N SER A 43 -24.85 4.15 -9.01
CA SER A 43 -24.39 3.72 -7.69
C SER A 43 -24.50 4.85 -6.68
N LYS A 44 -24.63 4.53 -5.39
CA LYS A 44 -24.89 5.51 -4.31
C LYS A 44 -23.96 6.73 -4.30
N ASN A 45 -22.67 6.54 -4.59
CA ASN A 45 -21.68 7.63 -4.66
C ASN A 45 -21.39 8.10 -6.10
N GLY A 46 -22.12 7.60 -7.10
CA GLY A 46 -21.99 8.02 -8.49
C GLY A 46 -20.73 7.54 -9.19
N PHE A 47 -20.18 6.38 -8.78
CA PHE A 47 -18.99 5.81 -9.44
C PHE A 47 -19.36 5.02 -10.69
N PHE A 48 -20.45 4.26 -10.62
CA PHE A 48 -20.88 3.37 -11.69
C PHE A 48 -22.29 3.69 -12.13
N THR A 49 -22.56 3.47 -13.41
CA THR A 49 -23.90 3.58 -14.00
C THR A 49 -24.23 2.30 -14.74
N LEU A 50 -25.43 1.78 -14.46
CA LEU A 50 -26.09 0.71 -15.21
C LEU A 50 -27.12 1.35 -16.15
N GLY A 51 -27.10 0.95 -17.42
CA GLY A 51 -28.07 1.42 -18.40
C GLY A 51 -27.94 0.75 -19.75
N PHE A 52 -28.71 1.23 -20.72
CA PHE A 52 -28.61 0.76 -22.09
C PHE A 52 -27.59 1.58 -22.87
N THR A 53 -26.70 0.90 -23.56
CA THR A 53 -25.73 1.48 -24.48
C THR A 53 -25.83 0.83 -25.86
N ARG A 54 -25.29 1.52 -26.86
CA ARG A 54 -25.29 1.12 -28.27
C ARG A 54 -23.86 0.82 -28.68
N LEU A 55 -23.58 -0.43 -29.01
CA LEU A 55 -22.24 -0.91 -29.37
C LEU A 55 -22.26 -1.60 -30.73
N GLY A 56 -21.13 -1.54 -31.41
CA GLY A 56 -20.95 -2.09 -32.75
C GLY A 56 -20.69 -1.01 -33.79
N SER A 57 -20.59 -1.47 -35.03
CA SER A 57 -20.40 -0.60 -36.19
C SER A 57 -21.68 0.14 -36.56
N ALA A 58 -21.61 1.10 -37.48
CA ALA A 58 -22.80 1.76 -38.02
C ALA A 58 -23.83 0.76 -38.60
N GLU A 59 -23.40 -0.42 -39.04
CA GLU A 59 -24.23 -1.46 -39.66
C GLU A 59 -24.70 -2.54 -38.66
N THR A 60 -24.02 -2.69 -37.52
CA THR A 60 -24.26 -3.75 -36.53
C THR A 60 -24.60 -3.22 -35.15
N ASN A 61 -24.92 -1.92 -35.07
CA ASN A 61 -25.19 -1.18 -33.85
C ASN A 61 -26.35 -1.79 -33.07
N ALA A 62 -26.05 -2.54 -32.02
CA ALA A 62 -27.02 -3.21 -31.17
C ALA A 62 -27.07 -2.58 -29.78
N SER A 63 -28.21 -2.71 -29.12
CA SER A 63 -28.41 -2.26 -27.76
C SER A 63 -28.04 -3.36 -26.76
N TYR A 64 -27.29 -2.95 -25.74
CA TYR A 64 -26.84 -3.78 -24.65
C TYR A 64 -27.16 -3.11 -23.32
N LEU A 65 -27.58 -3.91 -22.34
CA LEU A 65 -27.61 -3.52 -20.95
C LEU A 65 -26.19 -3.70 -20.39
N GLY A 66 -25.59 -2.63 -19.88
CA GLY A 66 -24.22 -2.65 -19.39
C GLY A 66 -23.99 -1.75 -18.21
N ILE A 67 -22.87 -1.99 -17.52
CA ILE A 67 -22.39 -1.15 -16.43
C ILE A 67 -21.07 -0.52 -16.87
N TRP A 68 -20.92 0.78 -16.66
CA TRP A 68 -19.70 1.53 -16.98
C TRP A 68 -19.31 2.47 -15.85
N TYR A 69 -18.07 2.93 -15.89
CA TYR A 69 -17.53 3.90 -14.95
C TYR A 69 -17.89 5.32 -15.40
N ASN A 70 -18.32 6.19 -14.49
CA ASN A 70 -18.91 7.48 -14.90
C ASN A 70 -17.94 8.45 -15.59
N ASN A 71 -16.63 8.31 -15.38
CA ASN A 71 -15.64 9.12 -16.09
C ASN A 71 -15.26 8.57 -17.45
N ASP A 72 -15.67 7.35 -17.80
CA ASP A 72 -15.41 6.73 -19.09
C ASP A 72 -16.60 5.86 -19.54
N THR A 73 -17.39 6.39 -20.46
CA THR A 73 -18.54 5.71 -21.06
C THR A 73 -18.16 4.94 -22.34
N SER A 74 -16.89 4.98 -22.76
CA SER A 74 -16.46 4.41 -24.04
C SER A 74 -16.42 2.88 -24.02
N HIS A 75 -16.17 2.27 -22.86
CA HIS A 75 -16.13 0.82 -22.67
C HIS A 75 -16.91 0.38 -21.43
N PRO A 76 -18.04 -0.34 -21.58
CA PRO A 76 -18.73 -0.96 -20.44
C PRO A 76 -17.96 -2.16 -19.91
N PHE A 77 -17.66 -2.17 -18.61
CA PHE A 77 -16.91 -3.27 -17.98
C PHE A 77 -17.74 -4.54 -17.77
N TRP A 78 -19.07 -4.42 -17.87
CA TRP A 78 -20.01 -5.55 -17.75
C TRP A 78 -21.16 -5.38 -18.74
N LEU A 79 -21.52 -6.46 -19.43
CA LEU A 79 -22.60 -6.50 -20.43
C LEU A 79 -23.50 -7.73 -20.20
N ALA A 80 -24.77 -7.47 -19.90
CA ALA A 80 -25.73 -8.51 -19.50
C ALA A 80 -26.12 -9.44 -20.65
N ASN A 81 -26.35 -8.87 -21.83
CA ASN A 81 -26.92 -9.56 -22.99
C ASN A 81 -25.93 -9.70 -24.15
N ARG A 82 -24.64 -9.88 -23.85
CA ARG A 82 -23.58 -10.04 -24.87
C ARG A 82 -23.84 -11.19 -25.85
N GLY A 83 -24.50 -12.26 -25.41
CA GLY A 83 -24.88 -13.40 -26.25
C GLY A 83 -26.23 -13.24 -26.97
N LYS A 84 -27.03 -12.23 -26.62
CA LYS A 84 -28.36 -11.93 -27.18
C LYS A 84 -28.51 -10.40 -27.39
N PRO A 85 -27.79 -9.83 -28.37
CA PRO A 85 -27.86 -8.39 -28.67
C PRO A 85 -29.28 -7.99 -29.11
N ILE A 86 -29.73 -6.80 -28.70
CA ILE A 86 -31.04 -6.26 -29.07
C ILE A 86 -30.86 -5.33 -30.27
N ALA A 87 -31.61 -5.52 -31.35
CA ALA A 87 -31.42 -4.75 -32.59
C ALA A 87 -31.83 -3.26 -32.46
N ASP A 88 -32.77 -2.96 -31.56
CA ASP A 88 -33.37 -1.63 -31.37
C ASP A 88 -33.23 -1.15 -29.91
N ASN A 89 -33.92 -0.06 -29.55
CA ASN A 89 -33.94 0.49 -28.19
C ASN A 89 -35.09 -0.05 -27.34
N SER A 90 -35.69 -1.19 -27.70
CA SER A 90 -36.88 -1.72 -27.00
C SER A 90 -36.57 -2.48 -25.72
N GLY A 91 -35.29 -2.59 -25.34
CA GLY A 91 -34.85 -3.27 -24.13
C GLY A 91 -35.43 -2.66 -22.85
N VAL A 92 -35.96 -3.52 -22.00
CA VAL A 92 -36.50 -3.18 -20.68
C VAL A 92 -36.07 -4.25 -19.67
N LEU A 93 -35.30 -3.85 -18.66
CA LEU A 93 -34.97 -4.66 -17.49
C LEU A 93 -35.99 -4.38 -16.38
N ALA A 94 -36.60 -5.43 -15.83
CA ALA A 94 -37.53 -5.31 -14.72
C ALA A 94 -37.53 -6.56 -13.83
N ILE A 95 -38.01 -6.38 -12.60
CA ILE A 95 -38.36 -7.46 -11.68
C ILE A 95 -39.89 -7.58 -11.73
N ASP A 96 -40.40 -8.69 -12.26
CA ASP A 96 -41.85 -8.87 -12.39
C ASP A 96 -42.52 -9.10 -11.03
N GLY A 97 -43.86 -9.02 -10.99
CA GLY A 97 -44.62 -9.22 -9.75
C GLY A 97 -44.44 -10.60 -9.10
N SER A 98 -43.87 -11.58 -9.83
CA SER A 98 -43.54 -12.91 -9.29
C SER A 98 -42.10 -13.00 -8.75
N GLY A 99 -41.32 -11.93 -8.84
CA GLY A 99 -39.94 -11.86 -8.36
C GLY A 99 -38.89 -12.32 -9.37
N ASN A 100 -39.25 -12.50 -10.65
CA ASN A 100 -38.29 -12.88 -11.69
C ASN A 100 -37.64 -11.63 -12.29
N MET A 101 -36.31 -11.63 -12.37
CA MET A 101 -35.55 -10.56 -13.01
C MET A 101 -35.25 -10.94 -14.46
N LYS A 102 -35.75 -10.14 -15.39
CA LYS A 102 -35.63 -10.41 -16.83
C LYS A 102 -35.47 -9.15 -17.66
N LEU A 103 -34.79 -9.31 -18.79
CA LEU A 103 -34.69 -8.32 -19.86
C LEU A 103 -35.64 -8.70 -21.00
N THR A 104 -36.63 -7.85 -21.26
CA THR A 104 -37.61 -7.99 -22.34
C THR A 104 -37.30 -6.99 -23.47
N TYR A 105 -37.66 -7.34 -24.71
CA TYR A 105 -37.50 -6.47 -25.87
C TYR A 105 -38.50 -6.86 -26.96
N SER A 106 -38.63 -6.02 -28.00
CA SER A 106 -39.60 -6.21 -29.07
C SER A 106 -39.22 -7.40 -29.95
N GLY A 107 -40.17 -8.33 -30.15
CA GLY A 107 -40.03 -9.41 -31.14
C GLY A 107 -39.06 -10.55 -30.79
N GLY A 108 -38.65 -10.72 -29.53
CA GLY A 108 -37.81 -11.85 -29.11
C GLY A 108 -38.12 -12.39 -27.72
N ASP A 109 -37.49 -13.51 -27.39
CA ASP A 109 -37.65 -14.17 -26.09
C ASP A 109 -36.90 -13.40 -24.98
N PRO A 110 -37.48 -13.27 -23.78
CA PRO A 110 -36.82 -12.60 -22.66
C PRO A 110 -35.49 -13.26 -22.29
N VAL A 111 -34.53 -12.46 -21.83
CA VAL A 111 -33.33 -12.94 -21.16
C VAL A 111 -33.62 -13.00 -19.66
N GLU A 112 -33.75 -14.20 -19.12
CA GLU A 112 -33.98 -14.41 -17.69
C GLU A 112 -32.64 -14.47 -16.95
N PHE A 113 -32.47 -13.56 -15.97
CA PHE A 113 -31.29 -13.56 -15.10
C PHE A 113 -31.53 -14.35 -13.82
N TYR A 114 -32.76 -14.27 -13.29
CA TYR A 114 -33.15 -14.95 -12.06
C TYR A 114 -34.63 -15.36 -12.13
N SER A 115 -34.92 -16.60 -11.72
CA SER A 115 -36.28 -17.10 -11.53
C SER A 115 -36.50 -17.48 -10.06
N SER A 116 -37.54 -16.91 -9.46
CA SER A 116 -37.83 -17.15 -8.04
C SER A 116 -38.50 -18.52 -7.87
N GLN A 117 -37.99 -19.34 -6.94
CA GLN A 117 -38.57 -20.66 -6.64
C GLN A 117 -39.81 -20.61 -5.71
N SER A 118 -40.07 -19.45 -5.11
CA SER A 118 -41.24 -19.16 -4.28
C SER A 118 -41.79 -17.76 -4.59
N SER A 119 -43.03 -17.45 -4.23
CA SER A 119 -43.59 -16.09 -4.29
C SER A 119 -42.92 -15.17 -3.25
N ALA A 120 -41.62 -14.93 -3.43
CA ALA A 120 -40.86 -14.00 -2.61
C ALA A 120 -41.45 -12.60 -2.81
N THR A 121 -41.93 -12.04 -1.71
CA THR A 121 -42.48 -10.69 -1.63
C THR A 121 -41.33 -9.77 -1.21
N ASN A 122 -41.07 -8.65 -1.88
CA ASN A 122 -40.06 -7.64 -1.48
C ASN A 122 -38.61 -7.94 -1.91
N ILE A 123 -38.43 -8.22 -3.20
CA ILE A 123 -37.11 -8.29 -3.85
C ILE A 123 -36.71 -6.91 -4.39
N THR A 124 -35.43 -6.55 -4.20
CA THR A 124 -34.84 -5.31 -4.72
C THR A 124 -33.59 -5.63 -5.54
N ALA A 125 -33.33 -4.85 -6.60
CA ALA A 125 -32.06 -4.88 -7.30
C ALA A 125 -31.34 -3.53 -7.14
N SER A 126 -30.08 -3.53 -6.76
CA SER A 126 -29.31 -2.30 -6.50
C SER A 126 -27.93 -2.35 -7.13
N LEU A 127 -27.45 -1.20 -7.63
CA LEU A 127 -26.07 -1.05 -8.09
C LEU A 127 -25.18 -0.53 -6.95
N GLU A 128 -24.21 -1.33 -6.53
CA GLU A 128 -23.28 -0.98 -5.45
C GLU A 128 -22.10 -0.13 -5.96
N ASP A 129 -21.43 0.58 -5.05
CA ASP A 129 -20.23 1.37 -5.35
C ASP A 129 -18.98 0.53 -5.66
N SER A 130 -19.08 -0.79 -5.53
CA SER A 130 -18.12 -1.77 -6.05
C SER A 130 -18.27 -1.99 -7.56
N GLY A 131 -19.41 -1.59 -8.15
CA GLY A 131 -19.81 -1.95 -9.51
C GLY A 131 -20.63 -3.25 -9.58
N ASN A 132 -20.87 -3.90 -8.44
CA ASN A 132 -21.70 -5.10 -8.36
C ASN A 132 -23.19 -4.74 -8.45
N PHE A 133 -23.92 -5.34 -9.39
CA PHE A 133 -25.36 -5.20 -9.51
C PHE A 133 -26.01 -6.41 -8.87
N VAL A 134 -26.75 -6.20 -7.78
CA VAL A 134 -27.14 -7.27 -6.85
C VAL A 134 -28.65 -7.31 -6.67
N LEU A 135 -29.24 -8.50 -6.75
CA LEU A 135 -30.61 -8.82 -6.42
C LEU A 135 -30.68 -9.38 -4.99
N LYS A 136 -31.46 -8.78 -4.10
CA LYS A 136 -31.54 -9.12 -2.68
C LYS A 136 -32.97 -9.40 -2.23
N ASP A 137 -33.13 -10.31 -1.28
CA ASP A 137 -34.37 -10.50 -0.52
C ASP A 137 -34.32 -9.68 0.78
N GLU A 138 -35.14 -8.63 0.84
CA GLU A 138 -35.20 -7.68 1.97
C GLU A 138 -35.88 -8.27 3.22
N ASN A 139 -36.60 -9.39 3.12
CA ASN A 139 -37.31 -9.98 4.27
C ASN A 139 -36.40 -10.85 5.15
N SER A 140 -35.36 -11.42 4.55
CA SER A 140 -34.30 -12.11 5.28
C SER A 140 -33.54 -11.08 6.11
N GLY A 141 -33.59 -11.15 7.44
CA GLY A 141 -32.84 -10.26 8.35
C GLY A 141 -31.30 -10.24 8.16
N SER A 142 -30.78 -10.93 7.14
CA SER A 142 -29.39 -10.96 6.68
C SER A 142 -29.17 -10.39 5.26
N GLN A 143 -30.19 -9.83 4.58
CA GLN A 143 -30.11 -9.33 3.20
C GLN A 143 -29.48 -10.36 2.24
N GLN A 144 -30.09 -11.53 2.13
CA GLN A 144 -29.57 -12.62 1.31
C GLN A 144 -29.47 -12.20 -0.16
N VAL A 145 -28.28 -12.40 -0.75
CA VAL A 145 -28.02 -12.18 -2.18
C VAL A 145 -28.61 -13.36 -2.97
N LEU A 146 -29.52 -13.06 -3.89
CA LEU A 146 -30.19 -14.02 -4.77
C LEU A 146 -29.48 -14.17 -6.12
N TRP A 147 -28.95 -13.06 -6.64
CA TRP A 147 -28.20 -12.99 -7.89
C TRP A 147 -27.27 -11.77 -7.86
N GLN A 148 -26.13 -11.84 -8.53
CA GLN A 148 -25.21 -10.71 -8.65
C GLN A 148 -24.43 -10.73 -9.97
N SER A 149 -24.10 -9.55 -10.50
CA SER A 149 -23.36 -9.43 -11.77
C SER A 149 -21.93 -9.96 -11.68
N PHE A 150 -21.31 -9.91 -10.49
CA PHE A 150 -19.95 -10.40 -10.27
C PHE A 150 -19.78 -11.91 -10.48
N ASP A 151 -20.87 -12.69 -10.44
CA ASP A 151 -20.83 -14.11 -10.78
C ASP A 151 -20.83 -14.38 -12.30
N PHE A 152 -21.10 -13.35 -13.11
CA PHE A 152 -21.16 -13.41 -14.57
C PHE A 152 -20.24 -12.35 -15.19
N PRO A 153 -18.91 -12.42 -14.96
CA PRO A 153 -17.96 -11.48 -15.56
C PRO A 153 -18.01 -11.47 -17.08
N THR A 154 -17.66 -10.33 -17.70
CA THR A 154 -17.45 -10.24 -19.16
C THR A 154 -15.96 -10.33 -19.49
N ASP A 155 -15.31 -9.21 -19.69
CA ASP A 155 -13.92 -9.03 -20.10
C ASP A 155 -13.11 -8.23 -19.07
N THR A 156 -13.77 -7.68 -18.06
CA THR A 156 -13.14 -6.86 -17.04
C THR A 156 -13.17 -7.52 -15.66
N PHE A 157 -12.06 -7.40 -14.94
CA PHE A 157 -11.89 -7.87 -13.57
C PHE A 157 -11.73 -6.69 -12.62
N LEU A 158 -12.71 -6.53 -11.73
CA LEU A 158 -12.78 -5.47 -10.75
C LEU A 158 -12.38 -5.95 -9.34
N PRO A 159 -11.99 -5.03 -8.44
CA PRO A 159 -11.72 -5.37 -7.06
C PRO A 159 -12.96 -5.99 -6.40
N GLY A 160 -12.80 -7.15 -5.78
CA GLY A 160 -13.93 -7.89 -5.18
C GLY A 160 -14.54 -8.98 -6.07
N MET A 161 -14.22 -9.00 -7.36
CA MET A 161 -14.60 -10.11 -8.24
C MET A 161 -13.75 -11.35 -7.98
N LYS A 162 -14.29 -12.53 -8.31
CA LYS A 162 -13.58 -13.81 -8.18
C LYS A 162 -13.16 -14.32 -9.56
N LEU A 163 -11.99 -14.95 -9.66
CA LEU A 163 -11.60 -15.84 -10.74
C LEU A 163 -11.33 -17.21 -10.14
N GLY A 164 -11.96 -18.27 -10.64
CA GLY A 164 -11.85 -19.60 -10.04
C GLY A 164 -13.13 -20.42 -10.22
N ILE A 165 -13.48 -21.23 -9.22
CA ILE A 165 -14.61 -22.15 -9.28
C ILE A 165 -15.41 -22.17 -7.97
N ASN A 166 -16.73 -22.21 -8.11
CA ASN A 166 -17.65 -22.56 -7.05
C ASN A 166 -17.91 -24.07 -7.11
N HIS A 167 -17.42 -24.82 -6.12
CA HIS A 167 -17.57 -26.27 -6.07
C HIS A 167 -19.01 -26.72 -5.78
N ARG A 168 -19.85 -25.86 -5.18
CA ARG A 168 -21.25 -26.18 -4.90
C ARG A 168 -22.12 -26.14 -6.15
N THR A 169 -21.93 -25.11 -6.99
CA THR A 169 -22.73 -24.90 -8.21
C THR A 169 -22.06 -25.45 -9.47
N GLY A 170 -20.74 -25.68 -9.43
CA GLY A 170 -19.92 -26.02 -10.59
C GLY A 170 -19.62 -24.82 -11.50
N GLN A 171 -20.00 -23.60 -11.08
CA GLN A 171 -19.79 -22.39 -11.86
C GLN A 171 -18.32 -21.96 -11.82
N THR A 172 -17.75 -21.66 -12.99
CA THR A 172 -16.40 -21.11 -13.12
C THR A 172 -16.47 -19.60 -13.36
N TRP A 173 -15.71 -18.84 -12.58
CA TRP A 173 -15.51 -17.42 -12.82
C TRP A 173 -14.23 -17.22 -13.65
N SER A 174 -14.41 -16.74 -14.87
CA SER A 174 -13.34 -16.47 -15.83
C SER A 174 -13.73 -15.28 -16.71
N LEU A 175 -12.75 -14.49 -17.16
CA LEU A 175 -13.02 -13.46 -18.15
C LEU A 175 -12.97 -14.05 -19.55
N MET A 176 -13.67 -13.40 -20.47
CA MET A 176 -13.63 -13.70 -21.89
C MET A 176 -13.63 -12.42 -22.71
N SER A 177 -12.61 -12.26 -23.54
CA SER A 177 -12.38 -11.07 -24.34
C SER A 177 -13.58 -10.77 -25.26
N TRP A 178 -13.65 -9.54 -25.75
CA TRP A 178 -14.46 -9.26 -26.93
C TRP A 178 -13.85 -9.96 -28.16
N LEU A 179 -14.63 -10.10 -29.23
CA LEU A 179 -14.15 -10.72 -30.46
C LEU A 179 -13.29 -9.77 -31.30
N SER A 180 -13.63 -8.49 -31.26
CA SER A 180 -12.88 -7.36 -31.79
C SER A 180 -13.14 -6.14 -30.90
N ASP A 181 -12.50 -5.01 -31.21
CA ASP A 181 -12.78 -3.70 -30.62
C ASP A 181 -14.24 -3.23 -30.77
N LEU A 182 -15.00 -3.84 -31.68
CA LEU A 182 -16.38 -3.45 -31.99
C LEU A 182 -17.43 -4.52 -31.62
N VAL A 183 -17.02 -5.76 -31.33
CA VAL A 183 -17.96 -6.88 -31.19
C VAL A 183 -17.84 -7.56 -29.80
N PRO A 184 -18.71 -7.23 -28.83
CA PRO A 184 -18.64 -7.70 -27.44
C PRO A 184 -19.11 -9.14 -27.19
N THR A 185 -19.31 -9.94 -28.24
CA THR A 185 -19.83 -11.31 -28.17
C THR A 185 -19.03 -12.23 -27.23
N PRO A 186 -19.65 -13.23 -26.56
CA PRO A 186 -18.97 -14.25 -25.75
C PRO A 186 -18.26 -15.31 -26.61
N ALA A 187 -17.80 -14.93 -27.81
CA ALA A 187 -17.04 -15.79 -28.72
C ALA A 187 -15.61 -15.30 -28.93
N GLY A 188 -15.13 -14.40 -28.06
CA GLY A 188 -13.77 -13.88 -28.07
C GLY A 188 -12.72 -14.98 -28.04
N ALA A 189 -11.54 -14.67 -28.59
CA ALA A 189 -10.48 -15.67 -28.73
C ALA A 189 -9.78 -16.00 -27.41
N PHE A 190 -9.85 -15.10 -26.42
CA PHE A 190 -9.10 -15.22 -25.18
C PHE A 190 -9.99 -15.40 -23.97
N THR A 191 -9.55 -16.27 -23.07
CA THR A 191 -10.09 -16.44 -21.72
C THR A 191 -9.00 -16.19 -20.69
N PHE A 192 -9.37 -15.59 -19.56
CA PHE A 192 -8.47 -15.34 -18.44
C PHE A 192 -9.02 -15.98 -17.18
N GLU A 193 -8.21 -16.82 -16.55
CA GLU A 193 -8.63 -17.73 -15.50
C GLU A 193 -7.57 -17.89 -14.42
N TRP A 194 -8.00 -18.36 -13.26
CA TRP A 194 -7.13 -18.76 -12.16
C TRP A 194 -6.85 -20.26 -12.25
N ASP A 195 -5.59 -20.63 -12.41
CA ASP A 195 -5.16 -22.02 -12.27
C ASP A 195 -4.93 -22.33 -10.79
N THR A 196 -5.82 -23.15 -10.24
CA THR A 196 -5.82 -23.56 -8.83
C THR A 196 -4.60 -24.42 -8.48
N ASP A 197 -4.14 -25.25 -9.42
CA ASP A 197 -3.04 -26.19 -9.20
C ASP A 197 -1.69 -25.46 -9.27
N GLY A 198 -1.49 -24.64 -10.30
CA GLY A 198 -0.29 -23.81 -10.48
C GLY A 198 -0.25 -22.58 -9.57
N LYS A 199 -1.39 -22.20 -8.96
CA LYS A 199 -1.59 -20.94 -8.25
C LYS A 199 -1.13 -19.73 -9.07
N GLU A 200 -1.57 -19.69 -10.32
CA GLU A 200 -1.18 -18.66 -11.28
C GLU A 200 -2.37 -18.19 -12.11
N LEU A 201 -2.24 -16.99 -12.68
CA LEU A 201 -3.19 -16.47 -13.65
C LEU A 201 -2.78 -16.94 -15.03
N VAL A 202 -3.74 -17.52 -15.75
CA VAL A 202 -3.52 -18.10 -17.07
C VAL A 202 -4.44 -17.43 -18.07
N MET A 203 -3.84 -17.00 -19.17
CA MET A 203 -4.57 -16.57 -20.35
C MET A 203 -4.50 -17.67 -21.40
N LYS A 204 -5.65 -18.11 -21.88
CA LYS A 204 -5.75 -19.11 -22.96
C LYS A 204 -6.33 -18.47 -24.20
N ARG A 205 -5.73 -18.78 -25.35
CA ARG A 205 -6.28 -18.49 -26.68
C ARG A 205 -6.92 -19.74 -27.24
N ARG A 206 -8.24 -19.74 -27.45
CA ARG A 206 -9.01 -20.91 -27.93
C ARG A 206 -8.68 -22.19 -27.12
N GLY A 207 -8.56 -22.05 -25.80
CA GLY A 207 -8.23 -23.15 -24.88
C GLY A 207 -6.75 -23.52 -24.77
N VAL A 208 -5.86 -22.94 -25.59
CA VAL A 208 -4.41 -23.17 -25.53
C VAL A 208 -3.75 -22.06 -24.72
N ILE A 209 -2.87 -22.42 -23.79
CA ILE A 209 -2.13 -21.44 -22.97
C ILE A 209 -1.36 -20.47 -23.88
N PHE A 210 -1.61 -19.19 -23.66
CA PHE A 210 -1.03 -18.08 -24.44
C PHE A 210 -0.10 -17.22 -23.57
N TRP A 211 -0.45 -17.06 -22.30
CA TRP A 211 0.33 -16.30 -21.33
C TRP A 211 0.06 -16.82 -19.91
N THR A 212 1.06 -16.78 -19.04
CA THR A 212 0.96 -17.16 -17.62
C THR A 212 1.62 -16.10 -16.74
N SER A 213 1.08 -15.82 -15.56
CA SER A 213 1.72 -14.94 -14.58
C SER A 213 2.91 -15.60 -13.87
N GLY A 214 3.04 -16.92 -13.97
CA GLY A 214 3.82 -17.73 -13.05
C GLY A 214 3.16 -17.81 -11.66
N PRO A 215 3.61 -18.72 -10.79
CA PRO A 215 3.04 -18.93 -9.48
C PRO A 215 3.05 -17.67 -8.60
N LEU A 216 2.00 -17.52 -7.79
CA LEU A 216 1.92 -16.48 -6.77
C LEU A 216 2.97 -16.72 -5.68
N LYS A 217 3.91 -15.78 -5.49
CA LYS A 217 5.01 -15.90 -4.51
C LYS A 217 4.61 -15.35 -3.14
N ILE A 218 4.03 -14.15 -3.13
CA ILE A 218 3.53 -13.44 -1.95
C ILE A 218 2.18 -12.84 -2.34
N ASN A 219 1.31 -12.50 -1.39
CA ASN A 219 0.00 -11.87 -1.61
C ASN A 219 0.04 -10.50 -2.34
N THR A 220 1.17 -10.09 -2.91
CA THR A 220 1.34 -8.86 -3.71
C THR A 220 2.22 -9.09 -4.95
N SER A 221 2.67 -10.32 -5.21
CA SER A 221 3.60 -10.59 -6.31
C SER A 221 3.49 -11.99 -6.89
N PHE A 222 3.42 -12.05 -8.21
CA PHE A 222 3.62 -13.25 -9.01
C PHE A 222 5.10 -13.44 -9.34
N GLU A 223 5.45 -14.63 -9.80
CA GLU A 223 6.82 -14.98 -10.20
C GLU A 223 7.42 -13.97 -11.18
N ILE A 224 6.62 -13.53 -12.14
CA ILE A 224 7.08 -12.65 -13.21
C ILE A 224 7.13 -11.19 -12.75
N ARG A 225 6.39 -10.79 -11.68
CA ARG A 225 6.43 -9.41 -11.16
C ARG A 225 5.71 -9.15 -9.83
N SER A 226 6.11 -8.07 -9.15
CA SER A 226 5.34 -7.44 -8.07
C SER A 226 4.30 -6.47 -8.62
N LEU A 227 3.10 -6.52 -8.06
CA LEU A 227 1.97 -5.64 -8.36
C LEU A 227 1.68 -4.76 -7.13
N ASP A 228 0.98 -3.64 -7.33
CA ASP A 228 0.69 -2.66 -6.26
C ASP A 228 -0.59 -3.03 -5.49
N GLU A 229 -1.34 -4.00 -6.00
CA GLU A 229 -2.57 -4.57 -5.46
C GLU A 229 -2.31 -5.70 -4.45
N SER A 230 -3.26 -5.90 -3.53
CA SER A 230 -3.25 -7.05 -2.61
C SER A 230 -4.12 -8.18 -3.14
N PHE A 231 -3.53 -9.36 -3.24
CA PHE A 231 -4.17 -10.59 -3.70
C PHE A 231 -4.64 -11.44 -2.53
N ILE A 232 -5.84 -11.96 -2.68
CA ILE A 232 -6.48 -12.90 -1.78
C ILE A 232 -6.74 -14.16 -2.60
N THR A 233 -6.25 -15.29 -2.09
CA THR A 233 -6.56 -16.61 -2.62
C THR A 233 -7.33 -17.37 -1.53
N VAL A 234 -8.42 -17.99 -1.92
CA VAL A 234 -9.25 -18.83 -1.05
C VAL A 234 -9.37 -20.18 -1.71
N SER A 235 -9.15 -21.24 -0.95
CA SER A 235 -9.35 -22.62 -1.40
C SER A 235 -9.94 -23.40 -0.25
N ASN A 236 -11.21 -23.77 -0.37
CA ASN A 236 -11.98 -24.51 0.64
C ASN A 236 -12.98 -25.47 -0.04
N ALA A 237 -13.80 -26.19 0.75
CA ALA A 237 -14.73 -27.19 0.22
C ALA A 237 -15.84 -26.62 -0.67
N ASP A 238 -16.12 -25.32 -0.56
CA ASP A 238 -17.20 -24.64 -1.25
C ASP A 238 -16.71 -23.89 -2.49
N GLU A 239 -15.54 -23.26 -2.42
CA GLU A 239 -14.99 -22.40 -3.46
C GLU A 239 -13.46 -22.41 -3.49
N ASP A 240 -12.89 -22.30 -4.69
CA ASP A 240 -11.48 -22.02 -4.93
C ASP A 240 -11.34 -20.83 -5.88
N TYR A 241 -10.79 -19.71 -5.42
CA TYR A 241 -10.71 -18.50 -6.22
C TYR A 241 -9.55 -17.57 -5.85
N PHE A 242 -9.21 -16.75 -6.84
CA PHE A 242 -8.35 -15.59 -6.77
C PHE A 242 -9.18 -14.30 -6.84
N MET A 243 -8.80 -13.31 -6.03
CA MET A 243 -9.39 -11.99 -6.01
C MET A 243 -8.31 -10.97 -5.68
N PHE A 244 -8.42 -9.77 -6.22
CA PHE A 244 -7.60 -8.64 -5.78
C PHE A 244 -8.44 -7.59 -5.07
N THR A 245 -7.79 -6.86 -4.17
CA THR A 245 -8.36 -5.73 -3.45
C THR A 245 -7.48 -4.51 -3.65
N VAL A 246 -8.11 -3.35 -3.72
CA VAL A 246 -7.44 -2.05 -3.88
C VAL A 246 -7.52 -1.30 -2.57
N SER A 247 -6.40 -0.70 -2.14
CA SER A 247 -6.38 0.13 -0.94
C SER A 247 -7.23 1.39 -1.15
N ALA A 248 -8.09 1.74 -0.19
CA ALA A 248 -9.06 2.84 -0.29
C ALA A 248 -8.47 4.26 -0.49
N ASN A 249 -7.15 4.42 -0.53
CA ASN A 249 -6.46 5.72 -0.53
C ASN A 249 -5.90 6.18 -1.88
N GLN A 250 -6.28 5.54 -3.00
CA GLN A 250 -5.92 6.07 -4.33
C GLN A 250 -6.87 7.20 -4.76
N PHE A 251 -6.90 8.29 -3.99
CA PHE A 251 -7.45 9.56 -4.44
C PHE A 251 -6.34 10.35 -5.14
N THR A 252 -6.60 10.80 -6.37
CA THR A 252 -5.75 11.83 -6.99
C THR A 252 -5.90 13.15 -6.20
N PRO A 253 -4.96 14.11 -6.32
CA PRO A 253 -5.06 15.43 -5.69
C PRO A 253 -6.34 16.22 -6.05
N GLN A 254 -7.14 15.71 -6.99
CA GLN A 254 -8.39 16.28 -7.49
C GLN A 254 -9.64 15.57 -6.94
N GLY A 255 -9.50 14.60 -6.02
CA GLY A 255 -10.62 13.87 -5.42
C GLY A 255 -11.19 12.75 -6.29
N GLN A 256 -10.52 12.38 -7.39
CA GLN A 256 -10.93 11.28 -8.26
C GLN A 256 -10.34 9.96 -7.75
N ARG A 257 -11.16 8.93 -7.55
CA ARG A 257 -10.68 7.57 -7.27
C ARG A 257 -10.15 6.95 -8.56
N ASN A 258 -8.88 6.55 -8.60
CA ASN A 258 -8.41 5.63 -9.63
C ASN A 258 -8.85 4.22 -9.23
N PHE A 259 -9.79 3.64 -9.99
CA PHE A 259 -10.19 2.24 -9.82
C PHE A 259 -9.28 1.38 -10.67
N SER A 260 -8.45 0.54 -10.04
CA SER A 260 -7.71 -0.50 -10.78
C SER A 260 -8.71 -1.44 -11.42
N MET A 261 -8.71 -1.46 -12.74
CA MET A 261 -9.65 -2.18 -13.59
C MET A 261 -8.82 -2.92 -14.61
N TRP A 262 -8.81 -4.25 -14.48
CA TRP A 262 -8.02 -5.11 -15.36
C TRP A 262 -8.93 -5.58 -16.49
N GLU A 263 -8.66 -5.14 -17.70
CA GLU A 263 -9.44 -5.44 -18.90
C GLU A 263 -8.71 -6.42 -19.81
N LEU A 264 -9.42 -7.47 -20.24
CA LEU A 264 -8.95 -8.44 -21.23
C LEU A 264 -9.38 -8.00 -22.63
N GLU A 265 -8.46 -7.39 -23.35
CA GLU A 265 -8.67 -6.89 -24.70
C GLU A 265 -8.76 -8.02 -25.74
N TYR A 266 -9.40 -7.72 -26.88
CA TYR A 266 -9.62 -8.66 -27.99
C TYR A 266 -8.32 -9.21 -28.63
N ASP A 267 -7.19 -8.52 -28.44
CA ASP A 267 -5.89 -8.93 -28.97
C ASP A 267 -5.07 -9.80 -28.00
N GLY A 268 -5.64 -10.06 -26.81
CA GLY A 268 -5.03 -10.84 -25.73
C GLY A 268 -4.21 -10.00 -24.75
N SER A 269 -4.34 -8.68 -24.78
CA SER A 269 -3.71 -7.81 -23.78
C SER A 269 -4.56 -7.79 -22.50
N MET A 270 -3.91 -7.89 -21.34
CA MET A 270 -4.51 -7.60 -20.04
C MET A 270 -4.05 -6.19 -19.64
N ALA A 271 -4.95 -5.21 -19.73
CA ALA A 271 -4.65 -3.80 -19.47
C ALA A 271 -5.20 -3.37 -18.11
N ASP A 272 -4.36 -2.76 -17.27
CA ASP A 272 -4.84 -2.03 -16.10
C ASP A 272 -5.12 -0.57 -16.50
N GLN A 273 -6.41 -0.23 -16.64
CA GLN A 273 -6.85 1.09 -17.07
C GLN A 273 -6.45 2.22 -16.11
N SER A 274 -6.08 1.89 -14.86
CA SER A 274 -5.64 2.89 -13.88
C SER A 274 -4.16 3.26 -14.01
N THR A 275 -3.31 2.29 -14.36
CA THR A 275 -1.84 2.47 -14.43
C THR A 275 -1.30 2.50 -15.87
N GLY A 276 -2.11 2.13 -16.85
CA GLY A 276 -1.71 1.98 -18.25
C GLY A 276 -0.75 0.81 -18.49
N ARG A 277 -0.63 -0.11 -17.52
CA ARG A 277 0.21 -1.31 -17.64
C ARG A 277 -0.53 -2.36 -18.47
N THR A 278 0.15 -2.95 -19.45
CA THR A 278 -0.39 -4.04 -20.26
C THR A 278 0.47 -5.30 -20.15
N TYR A 279 -0.19 -6.45 -20.12
CA TYR A 279 0.42 -7.78 -20.10
C TYR A 279 -0.15 -8.63 -21.24
N GLY A 280 0.56 -9.66 -21.68
CA GLY A 280 0.07 -10.48 -22.80
C GLY A 280 -0.04 -9.70 -24.13
N GLY A 281 -0.92 -10.17 -25.00
CA GLY A 281 -1.31 -9.51 -26.25
C GLY A 281 -0.16 -9.13 -27.16
N THR A 282 0.02 -7.83 -27.44
CA THR A 282 1.10 -7.32 -28.30
C THR A 282 2.51 -7.66 -27.80
N ALA A 283 2.68 -7.95 -26.50
CA ALA A 283 3.95 -8.44 -25.96
C ALA A 283 4.25 -9.88 -26.41
N CYS A 284 3.23 -10.71 -26.64
CA CYS A 284 3.35 -12.09 -27.08
C CYS A 284 3.38 -12.20 -28.60
N LYS A 285 4.58 -12.02 -29.16
CA LYS A 285 4.83 -11.95 -30.61
C LYS A 285 5.02 -13.31 -31.28
N GLY A 286 4.73 -14.40 -30.58
CA GLY A 286 4.76 -15.77 -31.09
C GLY A 286 5.88 -16.63 -30.52
N ASN A 287 7.12 -16.16 -30.48
CA ASN A 287 8.27 -16.99 -30.05
C ASN A 287 9.00 -16.48 -28.80
N ASN A 288 8.65 -15.29 -28.30
CA ASN A 288 9.20 -14.79 -27.05
C ASN A 288 8.56 -15.51 -25.86
N THR A 289 9.39 -15.78 -24.85
CA THR A 289 8.96 -16.28 -23.54
C THR A 289 9.04 -15.20 -22.46
N ASP A 290 9.48 -14.01 -22.84
CA ASP A 290 9.65 -12.89 -21.92
C ASP A 290 8.29 -12.42 -21.38
N GLY A 291 8.25 -12.09 -20.09
CA GLY A 291 7.06 -11.51 -19.47
C GLY A 291 5.86 -12.45 -19.37
N GLY A 292 6.05 -13.77 -19.48
CA GLY A 292 5.00 -14.78 -19.29
C GLY A 292 4.35 -15.31 -20.56
N CYS A 293 4.77 -14.84 -21.73
CA CYS A 293 4.26 -15.32 -23.01
C CYS A 293 4.65 -16.77 -23.25
N GLU A 294 3.73 -17.54 -23.84
CA GLU A 294 4.04 -18.90 -24.29
C GLU A 294 4.37 -18.97 -25.78
N ARG A 295 5.28 -19.89 -26.12
CA ARG A 295 5.71 -20.07 -27.51
C ARG A 295 4.60 -20.72 -28.33
N TRP A 296 4.31 -20.12 -29.47
CA TRP A 296 3.32 -20.64 -30.41
C TRP A 296 3.90 -21.85 -31.14
N SER A 297 3.23 -22.99 -30.99
CA SER A 297 3.51 -24.18 -31.79
C SER A 297 3.40 -23.86 -33.28
N GLY A 298 4.40 -24.22 -34.08
CA GLY A 298 4.44 -23.88 -35.49
C GLY A 298 5.20 -24.89 -36.35
N PRO A 299 5.06 -24.80 -37.69
CA PRO A 299 5.75 -25.66 -38.64
C PRO A 299 7.26 -25.39 -38.65
N ALA A 300 8.03 -26.35 -39.17
CA ALA A 300 9.50 -26.28 -39.20
C ALA A 300 10.08 -25.04 -39.93
N CYS A 301 9.32 -24.39 -40.81
CA CYS A 301 9.71 -23.16 -41.48
C CYS A 301 9.72 -21.92 -40.56
N ARG A 302 9.09 -21.99 -39.39
CA ARG A 302 9.11 -20.93 -38.37
C ARG A 302 10.28 -21.18 -37.44
N SER A 303 11.29 -20.31 -37.54
CA SER A 303 12.45 -20.35 -36.65
C SER A 303 12.13 -19.67 -35.32
N ASN A 304 12.93 -19.99 -34.29
CA ASN A 304 12.91 -19.29 -32.99
C ASN A 304 13.40 -17.83 -33.06
N ARG A 305 13.33 -17.19 -34.23
CA ARG A 305 13.63 -15.76 -34.45
C ARG A 305 12.51 -15.07 -35.20
N ASN A 306 11.49 -15.81 -35.61
CA ASN A 306 10.32 -15.22 -36.20
C ASN A 306 9.45 -14.61 -35.09
N SER A 307 8.83 -13.49 -35.40
CA SER A 307 7.88 -12.83 -34.51
C SER A 307 6.96 -11.92 -35.32
N PHE A 308 5.74 -11.72 -34.84
CA PHE A 308 4.86 -10.71 -35.42
C PHE A 308 5.25 -9.29 -34.98
N GLU A 309 5.21 -8.36 -35.93
CA GLU A 309 5.35 -6.92 -35.70
C GLU A 309 4.28 -6.16 -36.50
N LEU A 310 3.72 -5.12 -35.91
CA LEU A 310 2.85 -4.19 -36.63
C LEU A 310 3.71 -3.22 -37.43
N ARG A 311 3.53 -3.18 -38.76
CA ARG A 311 4.29 -2.29 -39.66
C ARG A 311 3.39 -1.64 -40.70
N SER A 312 3.61 -0.35 -40.94
CA SER A 312 2.99 0.37 -42.06
C SER A 312 3.74 0.08 -43.36
N GLY A 313 3.02 -0.12 -44.45
CA GLY A 313 3.64 -0.36 -45.76
C GLY A 313 2.68 -0.92 -46.80
N SER A 314 3.22 -1.66 -47.77
CA SER A 314 2.42 -2.30 -48.83
C SER A 314 3.01 -3.64 -49.27
N PHE A 315 2.12 -4.52 -49.72
CA PHE A 315 2.48 -5.76 -50.39
C PHE A 315 2.48 -5.57 -51.90
N ILE A 316 3.33 -6.33 -52.59
CA ILE A 316 3.32 -6.34 -54.05
C ILE A 316 2.06 -7.07 -54.53
N ASN A 317 1.19 -6.37 -55.27
CA ASN A 317 -0.11 -6.86 -55.75
C ASN A 317 -0.03 -8.06 -56.73
N THR A 318 1.16 -8.56 -57.06
CA THR A 318 1.35 -9.68 -57.99
C THR A 318 1.08 -11.04 -57.36
N VAL A 319 1.08 -11.15 -56.03
CA VAL A 319 0.75 -12.39 -55.32
C VAL A 319 -0.69 -12.31 -54.81
N PRO A 320 -1.57 -13.26 -55.18
CA PRO A 320 -2.95 -13.28 -54.69
C PRO A 320 -3.01 -13.35 -53.17
N ARG A 321 -3.85 -12.50 -52.57
CA ARG A 321 -4.20 -12.55 -51.14
C ARG A 321 -5.27 -13.61 -50.92
N LYS A 322 -5.27 -14.24 -49.74
CA LYS A 322 -6.32 -15.18 -49.35
C LYS A 322 -7.26 -14.52 -48.33
N TYR A 323 -8.55 -14.71 -48.53
CA TYR A 323 -9.60 -14.18 -47.67
C TYR A 323 -10.27 -15.33 -46.91
N ASP A 324 -10.60 -15.08 -45.66
CA ASP A 324 -11.45 -15.93 -44.83
C ASP A 324 -12.52 -15.05 -44.17
N ASP A 325 -13.72 -15.07 -44.75
CA ASP A 325 -14.84 -14.22 -44.38
C ASP A 325 -15.57 -14.72 -43.12
N ASN A 326 -15.03 -15.72 -42.44
CA ASN A 326 -15.59 -16.20 -41.19
C ASN A 326 -15.48 -15.12 -40.10
N SER A 327 -16.61 -14.46 -39.82
CA SER A 327 -16.73 -13.39 -38.85
C SER A 327 -16.50 -13.82 -37.40
N SER A 328 -16.41 -15.12 -37.11
CA SER A 328 -16.03 -15.63 -35.78
C SER A 328 -14.53 -15.60 -35.52
N LEU A 329 -13.71 -15.24 -36.51
CA LEU A 329 -12.26 -15.14 -36.38
C LEU A 329 -11.84 -13.74 -35.92
N SER A 330 -11.12 -13.70 -34.80
CA SER A 330 -10.41 -12.52 -34.31
C SER A 330 -9.08 -12.32 -35.03
N ILE A 331 -8.47 -11.13 -34.89
CA ILE A 331 -7.11 -10.89 -35.39
C ILE A 331 -6.06 -11.86 -34.81
N SER A 332 -6.27 -12.34 -33.58
CA SER A 332 -5.37 -13.32 -32.96
C SER A 332 -5.48 -14.70 -33.59
N ASP A 333 -6.70 -15.13 -33.94
CA ASP A 333 -6.92 -16.36 -34.72
C ASP A 333 -6.25 -16.25 -36.09
N CYS A 334 -6.39 -15.11 -36.75
CA CYS A 334 -5.75 -14.86 -38.05
C CYS A 334 -4.22 -14.92 -37.94
N LYS A 335 -3.62 -14.37 -36.88
CA LYS A 335 -2.18 -14.51 -36.63
C LYS A 335 -1.78 -15.97 -36.43
N ASP A 336 -2.55 -16.76 -35.69
CA ASP A 336 -2.26 -18.18 -35.46
C ASP A 336 -2.31 -19.00 -36.76
N ILE A 337 -3.35 -18.78 -37.57
CA ILE A 337 -3.50 -19.43 -38.89
C ILE A 337 -2.31 -19.06 -39.79
N CYS A 338 -1.94 -17.77 -39.86
CA CYS A 338 -0.78 -17.30 -40.63
C CYS A 338 0.54 -17.87 -40.11
N TRP A 339 0.69 -18.03 -38.79
CA TRP A 339 1.88 -18.62 -38.19
C TRP A 339 2.10 -20.07 -38.66
N LYS A 340 0.99 -20.82 -38.77
CA LYS A 340 0.95 -22.22 -39.21
C LYS A 340 1.13 -22.41 -40.72
N ASP A 341 0.92 -21.37 -41.53
CA ASP A 341 1.15 -21.38 -42.97
C ASP A 341 2.54 -20.81 -43.31
N CYS A 342 3.45 -21.65 -43.81
CA CYS A 342 4.82 -21.25 -44.15
C CYS A 342 4.92 -20.17 -45.23
N GLN A 343 3.93 -20.02 -46.09
CA GLN A 343 3.94 -19.01 -47.14
C GLN A 343 3.43 -17.66 -46.66
N CYS A 344 2.65 -17.64 -45.57
CA CYS A 344 2.09 -16.41 -45.03
C CYS A 344 3.20 -15.50 -44.49
N VAL A 345 3.18 -14.23 -44.90
CA VAL A 345 4.16 -13.22 -44.49
C VAL A 345 3.52 -12.14 -43.63
N GLY A 346 2.22 -11.90 -43.79
CA GLY A 346 1.50 -10.98 -42.92
C GLY A 346 0.00 -11.19 -42.96
N VAL A 347 -0.66 -10.55 -42.01
CA VAL A 347 -2.10 -10.67 -41.81
C VAL A 347 -2.70 -9.32 -41.42
N SER A 348 -3.94 -9.10 -41.86
CA SER A 348 -4.82 -8.05 -41.35
C SER A 348 -6.21 -8.61 -41.17
N THR A 349 -7.07 -7.88 -40.47
CA THR A 349 -8.51 -8.08 -40.57
C THR A 349 -8.96 -7.76 -42.01
N ILE A 350 -10.14 -8.23 -42.40
CA ILE A 350 -10.72 -7.89 -43.71
C ILE A 350 -10.94 -6.38 -43.76
N GLY A 351 -10.17 -5.70 -44.62
CA GLY A 351 -10.15 -4.24 -44.70
C GLY A 351 -11.56 -3.67 -44.83
N ASN A 352 -11.94 -2.82 -43.89
CA ASN A 352 -13.21 -2.10 -43.80
C ASN A 352 -14.48 -2.96 -43.72
N ASN A 353 -14.42 -4.18 -43.17
CA ASN A 353 -15.69 -4.76 -42.71
C ASN A 353 -16.15 -4.05 -41.44
N ALA A 354 -17.47 -3.90 -41.27
CA ALA A 354 -18.02 -3.08 -40.21
C ALA A 354 -17.56 -3.54 -38.80
N ASN A 355 -17.27 -4.84 -38.65
CA ASN A 355 -17.01 -5.49 -37.36
C ASN A 355 -15.54 -5.76 -37.03
N ASN A 356 -14.58 -5.43 -37.88
CA ASN A 356 -13.15 -5.77 -37.72
C ASN A 356 -12.88 -7.28 -37.44
N THR A 357 -13.59 -8.18 -38.13
CA THR A 357 -13.48 -9.65 -37.96
C THR A 357 -13.08 -10.35 -39.25
N GLY A 358 -12.74 -11.64 -39.20
CA GLY A 358 -12.27 -12.37 -40.39
C GLY A 358 -10.84 -12.00 -40.80
N CYS A 359 -10.26 -12.75 -41.73
CA CYS A 359 -8.83 -12.71 -42.01
C CYS A 359 -8.52 -12.36 -43.47
N THR A 360 -7.56 -11.46 -43.68
CA THR A 360 -6.84 -11.30 -44.96
C THR A 360 -5.39 -11.72 -44.78
N PHE A 361 -4.98 -12.75 -45.52
CA PHE A 361 -3.62 -13.27 -45.50
C PHE A 361 -2.81 -12.75 -46.69
N PHE A 362 -1.59 -12.30 -46.40
CA PHE A 362 -0.68 -11.71 -47.36
C PHE A 362 0.53 -12.61 -47.56
N TYR A 363 0.91 -12.72 -48.83
CA TYR A 363 1.98 -13.59 -49.33
C TYR A 363 2.98 -12.75 -50.14
N GLY A 364 4.23 -13.21 -50.22
CA GLY A 364 5.28 -12.52 -50.97
C GLY A 364 5.97 -11.40 -50.18
N SER A 365 6.51 -10.39 -50.88
CA SER A 365 7.36 -9.36 -50.28
C SER A 365 6.56 -8.17 -49.74
N PHE A 366 6.93 -7.72 -48.53
CA PHE A 366 6.41 -6.51 -47.91
C PHE A 366 7.43 -5.36 -48.03
N THR A 367 6.96 -4.19 -48.48
CA THR A 367 7.75 -2.97 -48.53
C THR A 367 7.31 -2.05 -47.39
N PRO A 368 8.18 -1.79 -46.38
CA PRO A 368 7.84 -0.91 -45.27
C PRO A 368 7.76 0.55 -45.74
N ASP A 369 6.76 1.27 -45.24
CA ASP A 369 6.66 2.72 -45.35
C ASP A 369 7.19 3.37 -44.06
N PRO A 370 8.37 4.01 -44.10
CA PRO A 370 8.97 4.62 -42.91
C PRO A 370 8.22 5.86 -42.42
N THR A 371 7.29 6.42 -43.19
CA THR A 371 6.52 7.61 -42.78
C THR A 371 5.35 7.25 -41.85
N GLY A 372 4.99 5.97 -41.75
CA GLY A 372 3.89 5.48 -40.89
C GLY A 372 2.49 5.75 -41.41
N ASN A 373 2.34 6.49 -42.53
CA ASN A 373 1.06 6.95 -43.05
C ASN A 373 0.32 5.89 -43.89
N ALA A 374 1.01 4.83 -44.32
CA ALA A 374 0.39 3.69 -45.00
C ALA A 374 -0.41 2.77 -44.07
N ILE A 375 -1.21 1.89 -44.67
CA ILE A 375 -1.98 0.85 -43.98
C ILE A 375 -1.04 -0.04 -43.15
N GLN A 376 -1.47 -0.36 -41.93
CA GLN A 376 -0.73 -1.21 -41.02
C GLN A 376 -1.10 -2.69 -41.20
N TYR A 377 -0.09 -3.55 -41.12
CA TYR A 377 -0.23 -4.99 -41.22
C TYR A 377 0.56 -5.67 -40.09
N HIS A 378 0.08 -6.82 -39.62
CA HIS A 378 0.88 -7.67 -38.75
C HIS A 378 1.78 -8.55 -39.61
N ILE A 379 3.07 -8.23 -39.65
CA ILE A 379 4.08 -8.88 -40.49
C ILE A 379 4.92 -9.84 -39.65
N ILE A 380 5.27 -11.00 -40.20
CA ILE A 380 6.27 -11.90 -39.63
C ILE A 380 7.65 -11.38 -40.03
N VAL A 381 8.44 -10.96 -39.05
CA VAL A 381 9.83 -10.54 -39.24
C VAL A 381 10.79 -11.64 -38.78
N GLN A 382 12.03 -11.59 -39.25
CA GLN A 382 13.11 -12.44 -38.75
C GLN A 382 14.12 -11.57 -37.99
N GLY A 383 14.29 -11.82 -36.69
CA GLY A 383 15.25 -11.08 -35.87
C GLY A 383 16.69 -11.25 -36.37
N SER A 384 17.44 -10.15 -36.47
CA SER A 384 18.85 -10.19 -36.86
C SER A 384 19.69 -10.79 -35.73
N LEU A 385 20.60 -11.71 -36.07
CA LEU A 385 21.70 -12.08 -35.17
C LEU A 385 22.52 -10.80 -34.97
N GLY A 386 22.35 -10.14 -33.83
CA GLY A 386 23.29 -9.11 -33.40
C GLY A 386 24.70 -9.68 -33.58
N LYS A 387 25.52 -9.02 -34.41
CA LYS A 387 26.94 -9.38 -34.56
C LYS A 387 27.49 -9.58 -33.17
N ARG A 388 28.17 -10.70 -32.94
CA ARG A 388 28.78 -11.12 -31.67
C ARG A 388 29.94 -10.20 -31.25
N ASN A 389 29.75 -8.87 -31.32
CA ASN A 389 30.66 -7.85 -30.82
C ASN A 389 30.77 -7.94 -29.29
N TRP A 390 29.72 -8.44 -28.62
CA TRP A 390 29.74 -8.70 -27.19
C TRP A 390 30.77 -9.78 -26.80
N ILE A 391 31.19 -10.70 -27.69
CA ILE A 391 32.25 -11.66 -27.36
C ILE A 391 33.59 -10.95 -27.19
N TRP A 392 33.90 -9.98 -28.05
CA TRP A 392 35.10 -9.16 -27.91
C TRP A 392 35.02 -8.23 -26.69
N ILE A 393 33.82 -7.73 -26.37
CA ILE A 393 33.59 -6.96 -25.14
C ILE A 393 33.72 -7.84 -23.90
N ILE A 394 33.27 -9.11 -23.94
CA ILE A 394 33.43 -10.08 -22.85
C ILE A 394 34.90 -10.48 -22.68
N LEU A 395 35.63 -10.73 -23.77
CA LEU A 395 37.06 -11.07 -23.67
C LEU A 395 37.88 -9.88 -23.14
N ALA A 396 37.58 -8.67 -23.59
CA ALA A 396 38.21 -7.45 -23.08
C ALA A 396 37.79 -7.17 -21.62
N SER A 397 36.51 -7.38 -21.26
CA SER A 397 36.01 -7.15 -19.91
C SER A 397 36.47 -8.23 -18.93
N VAL A 398 36.59 -9.50 -19.34
CA VAL A 398 37.14 -10.58 -18.52
C VAL A 398 38.65 -10.40 -18.33
N GLY A 399 39.37 -9.95 -19.37
CA GLY A 399 40.76 -9.54 -19.26
C GLY A 399 40.93 -8.37 -18.29
N PHE A 400 40.10 -7.34 -18.42
CA PHE A 400 40.10 -6.16 -17.54
C PHE A 400 39.69 -6.50 -16.10
N VAL A 401 38.65 -7.32 -15.90
CA VAL A 401 38.17 -7.78 -14.59
C VAL A 401 39.15 -8.75 -13.94
N SER A 402 39.83 -9.60 -14.71
CA SER A 402 40.90 -10.45 -14.16
C SER A 402 42.11 -9.63 -13.76
N LEU A 403 42.48 -8.61 -14.54
CA LEU A 403 43.60 -7.72 -14.22
C LEU A 403 43.27 -6.79 -13.05
N MET A 404 42.02 -6.31 -12.98
CA MET A 404 41.47 -5.57 -11.84
C MET A 404 41.27 -6.45 -10.61
N GLY A 405 40.93 -7.72 -10.80
CA GLY A 405 40.80 -8.72 -9.75
C GLY A 405 42.17 -9.13 -9.20
N LEU A 406 43.19 -9.25 -10.05
CA LEU A 406 44.57 -9.51 -9.62
C LEU A 406 45.19 -8.28 -8.96
N ALA A 407 45.00 -7.08 -9.53
CA ALA A 407 45.41 -5.83 -8.91
C ALA A 407 44.64 -5.57 -7.61
N GLY A 408 43.35 -5.90 -7.59
CA GLY A 408 42.46 -5.84 -6.43
C GLY A 408 42.79 -6.88 -5.38
N LEU A 409 43.25 -8.08 -5.75
CA LEU A 409 43.73 -9.12 -4.85
C LEU A 409 45.10 -8.77 -4.31
N LEU A 410 46.01 -8.25 -5.13
CA LEU A 410 47.31 -7.74 -4.68
C LEU A 410 47.14 -6.51 -3.78
N TRP A 411 46.21 -5.62 -4.12
CA TRP A 411 45.81 -4.49 -3.27
C TRP A 411 45.06 -4.96 -2.03
N TYR A 412 44.21 -5.99 -2.10
CA TYR A 412 43.50 -6.57 -0.96
C TYR A 412 44.47 -7.30 -0.05
N LEU A 413 45.44 -8.07 -0.56
CA LEU A 413 46.48 -8.73 0.22
C LEU A 413 47.45 -7.71 0.82
N ARG A 414 47.79 -6.65 0.07
CA ARG A 414 48.58 -5.51 0.59
C ARG A 414 47.79 -4.74 1.65
N ARG A 415 46.51 -4.47 1.42
CA ARG A 415 45.58 -3.76 2.33
C ARG A 415 45.12 -4.64 3.50
N ARG A 416 45.17 -5.96 3.37
CA ARG A 416 44.94 -6.95 4.44
C ARG A 416 46.17 -7.07 5.31
N ARG A 417 47.38 -7.10 4.75
CA ARG A 417 48.62 -6.95 5.54
C ARG A 417 48.69 -5.59 6.23
N LEU A 418 48.26 -4.51 5.57
CA LEU A 418 48.14 -3.18 6.20
C LEU A 418 47.02 -3.12 7.24
N ARG A 419 45.88 -3.79 7.04
CA ARG A 419 44.77 -3.88 8.01
C ARG A 419 45.10 -4.80 9.19
N GLU A 420 45.82 -5.89 8.99
CA GLU A 420 46.34 -6.74 10.07
C GLU A 420 47.42 -5.97 10.84
N LYS A 421 48.25 -5.14 10.19
CA LYS A 421 49.15 -4.19 10.89
C LYS A 421 48.37 -3.10 11.65
N HIS A 422 47.37 -2.46 11.04
CA HIS A 422 46.54 -1.43 11.68
C HIS A 422 45.65 -1.99 12.80
N LEU A 423 45.13 -3.21 12.65
CA LEU A 423 44.32 -3.89 13.65
C LEU A 423 45.20 -4.41 14.78
N ASN A 424 46.42 -4.88 14.50
CA ASN A 424 47.40 -5.17 15.54
C ASN A 424 47.88 -3.88 16.23
N GLU A 425 48.03 -2.76 15.53
CA GLU A 425 48.31 -1.44 16.13
C GLU A 425 47.15 -0.96 17.01
N LEU A 426 45.89 -1.12 16.57
CA LEU A 426 44.67 -0.84 17.33
C LEU A 426 44.50 -1.75 18.56
N LEU A 427 44.90 -3.02 18.46
CA LEU A 427 44.89 -3.97 19.58
C LEU A 427 46.08 -3.75 20.53
N THR A 428 47.19 -3.16 20.07
CA THR A 428 48.32 -2.76 20.95
C THR A 428 48.12 -1.39 21.61
N LEU A 429 47.25 -0.53 21.07
CA LEU A 429 46.86 0.74 21.71
C LEU A 429 46.02 0.54 22.98
N ASP A 430 45.53 -0.69 23.21
CA ASP A 430 44.96 -1.15 24.49
C ASP A 430 46.00 -1.18 25.64
N SER A 431 47.28 -0.91 25.35
CA SER A 431 48.34 -0.81 26.36
C SER A 431 48.76 0.62 26.71
N THR A 432 48.15 1.65 26.11
CA THR A 432 48.46 3.06 26.42
C THR A 432 47.19 3.86 26.68
N ASN A 433 46.65 3.70 27.90
CA ASN A 433 46.08 4.70 28.82
C ASN A 433 45.32 5.97 28.35
N ASP A 434 44.79 6.08 27.14
CA ASP A 434 44.01 7.26 26.73
C ASP A 434 42.71 6.93 25.95
N THR A 435 41.91 6.00 26.46
CA THR A 435 40.49 5.89 26.08
C THR A 435 39.61 6.35 27.23
N LEU A 436 39.04 7.55 27.10
CA LEU A 436 38.07 8.09 28.05
C LEU A 436 36.76 7.29 27.94
N GLU A 437 36.55 6.33 28.85
CA GLU A 437 35.28 5.64 29.00
C GLU A 437 34.16 6.65 29.24
N LEU A 438 33.17 6.69 28.35
CA LEU A 438 31.96 7.45 28.57
C LEU A 438 31.02 6.62 29.46
N GLY A 439 30.90 7.09 30.70
CA GLY A 439 30.16 6.52 31.83
C GLY A 439 29.00 5.58 31.50
N SER A 440 29.04 4.44 32.20
CA SER A 440 27.99 3.44 32.30
C SER A 440 26.79 3.96 33.09
N ASP A 441 25.62 3.93 32.48
CA ASP A 441 24.36 3.83 33.21
C ASP A 441 23.52 2.69 32.59
N GLY A 442 23.42 1.59 33.34
CA GLY A 442 22.38 0.58 33.23
C GLY A 442 22.02 0.00 31.85
N ASN A 443 22.65 -1.12 31.51
CA ASN A 443 22.07 -2.22 30.72
C ASN A 443 21.87 -2.08 29.19
N LYS A 444 22.47 -1.10 28.50
CA LYS A 444 22.51 -1.07 27.02
C LYS A 444 23.88 -0.64 26.50
N GLY A 445 24.56 -1.57 25.80
CA GLY A 445 25.67 -1.39 24.85
C GLY A 445 26.75 -0.32 25.09
N HIS A 446 28.02 -0.73 25.15
CA HIS A 446 29.15 0.19 25.24
C HIS A 446 29.20 1.13 24.02
N ASN A 447 29.06 2.44 24.25
CA ASN A 447 29.20 3.48 23.24
C ASN A 447 30.66 3.97 23.20
N LEU A 448 31.32 3.81 22.06
CA LEU A 448 32.71 4.19 21.84
C LEU A 448 32.78 5.40 20.91
N LYS A 449 33.67 6.35 21.18
CA LYS A 449 34.04 7.41 20.22
C LYS A 449 35.12 6.86 19.28
N GLY A 450 35.01 7.13 17.99
CA GLY A 450 36.02 6.79 17.00
C GLY A 450 36.25 7.91 16.00
N THR A 451 37.33 7.82 15.25
CA THR A 451 37.66 8.74 14.15
C THR A 451 37.95 7.91 12.90
N LEU A 452 37.23 8.20 11.81
CA LEU A 452 37.45 7.58 10.51
C LEU A 452 38.74 8.11 9.87
N PRO A 453 39.36 7.39 8.91
CA PRO A 453 40.61 7.82 8.26
C PRO A 453 40.53 9.16 7.52
N ASP A 454 39.32 9.61 7.18
CA ASP A 454 39.05 10.92 6.57
C ASP A 454 38.90 12.05 7.62
N GLY A 455 39.09 11.73 8.91
CA GLY A 455 38.98 12.66 10.03
C GLY A 455 37.57 12.78 10.60
N GLN A 456 36.56 12.10 10.04
CA GLN A 456 35.19 12.19 10.55
C GLN A 456 35.05 11.50 11.92
N GLU A 457 34.57 12.23 12.92
CA GLU A 457 34.23 11.65 14.23
C GLU A 457 32.94 10.83 14.17
N ILE A 458 32.94 9.67 14.82
CA ILE A 458 31.83 8.71 14.84
C ILE A 458 31.54 8.22 16.26
N ALA A 459 30.29 7.84 16.49
CA ALA A 459 29.88 7.11 17.68
C ALA A 459 29.57 5.65 17.30
N VAL A 460 30.19 4.70 17.99
CA VAL A 460 30.00 3.26 17.76
C VAL A 460 29.26 2.66 18.94
N LYS A 461 28.01 2.24 18.70
CA LYS A 461 27.18 1.52 19.68
C LYS A 461 27.42 0.03 19.49
N ARG A 462 28.14 -0.59 20.42
CA ARG A 462 28.35 -2.05 20.45
C ARG A 462 27.21 -2.70 21.21
N LEU A 463 26.48 -3.61 20.58
CA LEU A 463 25.36 -4.29 21.22
C LEU A 463 25.85 -5.46 22.09
N SER A 464 25.14 -5.73 23.18
CA SER A 464 25.49 -6.80 24.11
C SER A 464 25.48 -8.17 23.43
N ARG A 465 26.47 -9.01 23.77
CA ARG A 465 26.61 -10.38 23.28
C ARG A 465 25.62 -11.35 23.94
N SER A 466 25.04 -11.01 25.09
CA SER A 466 24.37 -11.94 26.00
C SER A 466 22.83 -11.91 25.99
N SER A 467 22.16 -11.12 25.14
CA SER A 467 20.69 -11.07 25.11
C SER A 467 20.07 -11.30 23.73
N GLY A 468 19.06 -12.17 23.66
CA GLY A 468 18.23 -12.33 22.45
C GLY A 468 17.51 -11.04 22.04
N GLN A 469 17.23 -10.18 23.03
CA GLN A 469 16.68 -8.83 22.86
C GLN A 469 17.60 -7.92 22.02
N GLY A 470 18.92 -8.01 22.19
CA GLY A 470 19.89 -7.18 21.44
C GLY A 470 19.88 -7.42 19.93
N LEU A 471 19.52 -8.63 19.46
CA LEU A 471 19.38 -8.93 18.04
C LEU A 471 18.13 -8.27 17.43
N VAL A 472 17.03 -8.24 18.17
CA VAL A 472 15.77 -7.59 17.74
C VAL A 472 15.97 -6.08 17.69
N GLU A 473 16.60 -5.50 18.71
CA GLU A 473 16.94 -4.07 18.73
C GLU A 473 17.88 -3.70 17.58
N PHE A 474 18.91 -4.51 17.31
CA PHE A 474 19.81 -4.31 16.16
C PHE A 474 19.06 -4.26 14.83
N ARG A 475 18.18 -5.25 14.58
CA ARG A 475 17.39 -5.32 13.35
C ARG A 475 16.45 -4.12 13.22
N ASN A 476 15.80 -3.73 14.32
CA ASN A 476 14.92 -2.56 14.33
C ASN A 476 15.70 -1.29 13.99
N GLU A 477 16.82 -1.01 14.68
CA GLU A 477 17.62 0.20 14.42
C GLU A 477 18.16 0.23 12.98
N LEU A 478 18.64 -0.91 12.46
CA LEU A 478 19.14 -1.01 11.09
C LEU A 478 18.05 -0.73 10.05
N ILE A 479 16.87 -1.37 10.19
CA ILE A 479 15.77 -1.26 9.21
C ILE A 479 15.13 0.13 9.26
N LEU A 480 15.00 0.70 10.46
CA LEU A 480 14.34 1.99 10.68
C LEU A 480 15.25 3.15 10.25
N ILE A 481 16.45 3.25 10.80
CA ILE A 481 17.27 4.46 10.66
C ILE A 481 17.89 4.57 9.27
N ALA A 482 18.15 3.46 8.56
CA ALA A 482 18.59 3.51 7.16
C ALA A 482 17.58 4.22 6.24
N LYS A 483 16.31 4.35 6.67
CA LYS A 483 15.22 4.98 5.91
C LYS A 483 14.80 6.34 6.44
N LEU A 484 15.38 6.81 7.56
CA LEU A 484 15.01 8.06 8.21
C LEU A 484 16.08 9.11 7.98
N GLN A 485 15.66 10.26 7.45
CA GLN A 485 16.53 11.41 7.23
C GLN A 485 15.77 12.67 7.62
N HIS A 486 16.19 13.30 8.72
CA HIS A 486 15.60 14.52 9.25
C HIS A 486 16.61 15.24 10.15
N MET A 487 16.56 16.57 10.23
CA MET A 487 17.56 17.34 11.01
C MET A 487 17.52 17.02 12.51
N ASN A 488 16.35 16.66 13.03
CA ASN A 488 16.15 16.31 14.44
C ASN A 488 16.17 14.80 14.75
N LEU A 489 16.75 13.97 13.87
CA LEU A 489 16.97 12.54 14.13
C LEU A 489 18.45 12.21 13.96
N VAL A 490 19.00 11.33 14.80
CA VAL A 490 20.41 10.92 14.70
C VAL A 490 20.61 10.02 13.48
N ARG A 491 21.61 10.36 12.66
CA ARG A 491 21.92 9.65 11.42
C ARG A 491 22.81 8.43 11.67
N LEU A 492 22.34 7.27 11.24
CA LEU A 492 23.16 6.05 11.13
C LEU A 492 24.06 6.17 9.88
N LEU A 493 25.36 5.98 10.07
CA LEU A 493 26.38 5.99 9.02
C LEU A 493 26.61 4.59 8.46
N GLY A 494 26.47 3.56 9.28
CA GLY A 494 26.66 2.17 8.88
C GLY A 494 26.50 1.17 10.01
N CYS A 495 26.78 -0.10 9.72
CA CYS A 495 26.80 -1.16 10.71
C CYS A 495 27.97 -2.11 10.47
N CYS A 496 28.37 -2.83 11.50
CA CYS A 496 29.32 -3.93 11.43
C CYS A 496 28.67 -5.20 11.98
N ILE A 497 28.75 -6.28 11.22
CA ILE A 497 28.37 -7.63 11.64
C ILE A 497 29.57 -8.53 11.36
N GLN A 498 30.35 -8.84 12.39
CA GLN A 498 31.52 -9.70 12.26
C GLN A 498 31.53 -10.73 13.40
N GLY A 499 31.25 -11.99 13.07
CA GLY A 499 31.08 -13.04 14.07
C GLY A 499 29.91 -12.72 15.02
N GLU A 500 30.19 -12.70 16.32
CA GLU A 500 29.21 -12.34 17.34
C GLU A 500 29.07 -10.83 17.57
N ASP A 501 29.99 -10.03 17.04
CA ASP A 501 30.00 -8.58 17.25
C ASP A 501 29.05 -7.88 16.28
N LYS A 502 28.07 -7.18 16.87
CA LYS A 502 27.09 -6.34 16.17
C LYS A 502 27.28 -4.90 16.64
N MET A 503 27.67 -4.03 15.73
CA MET A 503 27.93 -2.62 16.02
C MET A 503 27.15 -1.73 15.06
N LEU A 504 26.64 -0.61 15.59
CA LEU A 504 25.99 0.44 14.81
C LEU A 504 26.87 1.69 14.89
N VAL A 505 27.09 2.33 13.74
CA VAL A 505 27.96 3.50 13.61
C VAL A 505 27.09 4.71 13.30
N TYR A 506 27.10 5.70 14.17
CA TYR A 506 26.33 6.94 14.09
C TYR A 506 27.24 8.15 13.90
N GLU A 507 26.64 9.27 13.46
CA GLU A 507 27.29 10.58 13.63
C GLU A 507 27.61 10.83 15.11
N TYR A 508 28.81 11.35 15.39
CA TYR A 508 29.19 11.68 16.75
C TYR A 508 28.46 12.94 17.22
N MET A 509 27.89 12.89 18.43
CA MET A 509 27.15 13.99 19.04
C MET A 509 27.97 14.54 20.22
N PRO A 510 28.71 15.66 20.04
CA PRO A 510 29.73 16.08 20.99
C PRO A 510 29.17 16.53 22.33
N ASN A 511 27.93 17.04 22.34
CA ASN A 511 27.26 17.48 23.57
C ASN A 511 26.51 16.33 24.27
N LYS A 512 26.58 15.08 23.80
CA LYS A 512 25.90 13.93 24.43
C LYS A 512 24.38 14.17 24.57
N SER A 513 23.74 13.61 25.59
CA SER A 513 22.30 13.64 25.81
C SER A 513 21.82 14.86 26.59
N LEU A 514 20.56 15.25 26.35
CA LEU A 514 19.88 16.39 26.96
C LEU A 514 19.80 16.29 28.49
N ASP A 515 19.62 15.07 29.02
CA ASP A 515 19.55 14.81 30.46
C ASP A 515 20.81 15.31 31.20
N SER A 516 21.97 15.27 30.56
CA SER A 516 23.23 15.80 31.09
C SER A 516 23.25 17.32 31.19
N PHE A 517 22.38 18.03 30.47
CA PHE A 517 22.24 19.49 30.59
C PHE A 517 21.11 19.88 31.52
N ILE A 518 19.95 19.20 31.47
CA ILE A 518 18.79 19.61 32.28
C ILE A 518 18.82 19.07 33.71
N PHE A 519 19.60 18.01 34.00
CA PHE A 519 19.68 17.42 35.35
C PHE A 519 21.02 17.61 36.06
N ASP A 520 22.10 17.92 35.36
CA ASP A 520 23.40 18.22 35.98
C ASP A 520 23.46 19.70 36.40
N GLN A 521 23.63 19.95 37.69
CA GLN A 521 23.62 21.31 38.24
C GLN A 521 24.69 22.22 37.61
N SER A 522 25.83 21.67 37.18
CA SER A 522 26.91 22.45 36.55
C SER A 522 26.63 22.84 35.10
N LYS A 523 25.81 22.05 34.39
CA LYS A 523 25.52 22.26 32.97
C LYS A 523 24.17 22.91 32.69
N ARG A 524 23.25 22.90 33.66
CA ARG A 524 21.93 23.56 33.55
C ARG A 524 22.02 25.04 33.22
N GLU A 525 23.08 25.72 33.67
CA GLU A 525 23.34 27.14 33.40
C GLU A 525 23.75 27.41 31.95
N LEU A 526 24.17 26.38 31.18
CA LEU A 526 24.61 26.52 29.79
C LEU A 526 23.45 26.61 28.80
N ILE A 527 22.22 26.28 29.22
CA ILE A 527 21.02 26.27 28.36
C ILE A 527 19.92 27.17 28.95
N ASP A 528 19.88 28.40 28.45
CA ASP A 528 18.86 29.39 28.78
C ASP A 528 17.45 28.96 28.30
N TRP A 529 16.43 29.73 28.68
CA TRP A 529 15.06 29.43 28.29
C TRP A 529 14.87 29.35 26.76
N LYS A 530 15.51 30.26 26.01
CA LYS A 530 15.41 30.29 24.55
C LYS A 530 15.92 28.97 23.95
N LYS A 531 17.10 28.50 24.37
CA LYS A 531 17.66 27.24 23.90
C LYS A 531 16.81 26.04 24.33
N ARG A 532 16.24 26.05 25.54
CA ARG A 532 15.28 25.01 25.98
C ARG A 532 14.05 24.96 25.08
N PHE A 533 13.51 26.11 24.68
CA PHE A 533 12.37 26.17 23.76
C PHE A 533 12.73 25.69 22.35
N GLU A 534 13.89 26.07 21.81
CA GLU A 534 14.41 25.53 20.54
C GLU A 534 14.55 24.01 20.59
N ILE A 535 15.00 23.46 21.72
CA ILE A 535 15.09 22.01 21.95
C ILE A 535 13.69 21.37 21.95
N ILE A 536 12.73 21.96 22.66
CA ILE A 536 11.33 21.48 22.70
C ILE A 536 10.75 21.43 21.28
N GLU A 537 10.90 22.51 20.51
CA GLU A 537 10.41 22.59 19.14
C GLU A 537 11.08 21.54 18.25
N GLY A 538 12.40 21.41 18.30
CA GLY A 538 13.13 20.42 17.51
C GLY A 538 12.75 18.97 17.82
N ILE A 539 12.51 18.63 19.10
CA ILE A 539 11.99 17.31 19.49
C ILE A 539 10.59 17.10 18.91
N ALA A 540 9.71 18.10 19.01
CA ALA A 540 8.35 18.02 18.48
C ALA A 540 8.34 17.82 16.96
N GLN A 541 9.20 18.53 16.23
CA GLN A 541 9.37 18.39 14.78
C GLN A 541 9.89 17.00 14.40
N GLY A 542 10.90 16.50 15.13
CA GLY A 542 11.42 15.14 14.94
C GLY A 542 10.34 14.08 15.12
N LEU A 543 9.50 14.23 16.14
CA LEU A 543 8.42 13.28 16.42
C LEU A 543 7.26 13.39 15.42
N LEU A 544 6.90 14.60 14.99
CA LEU A 544 5.92 14.82 13.90
C LEU A 544 6.38 14.16 12.60
N TYR A 545 7.67 14.25 12.27
CA TYR A 545 8.23 13.56 11.12
C TYR A 545 8.05 12.04 11.24
N LEU A 546 8.36 11.44 12.39
CA LEU A 546 8.16 9.99 12.62
C LEU A 546 6.68 9.58 12.49
N HIS A 547 5.75 10.39 12.98
CA HIS A 547 4.33 10.04 13.00
C HIS A 547 3.60 10.27 11.67
N LYS A 548 4.01 11.28 10.90
CA LYS A 548 3.23 11.78 9.75
C LYS A 548 4.00 11.87 8.43
N TYR A 549 5.24 12.34 8.43
CA TYR A 549 5.95 12.72 7.19
C TYR A 549 7.01 11.72 6.73
N SER A 550 7.43 10.80 7.59
CA SER A 550 8.26 9.69 7.18
C SER A 550 7.46 8.73 6.29
N ARG A 551 8.16 8.02 5.39
CA ARG A 551 7.53 7.08 4.43
C ARG A 551 6.70 5.99 5.11
N LEU A 552 6.99 5.70 6.37
CA LEU A 552 6.34 4.70 7.20
C LEU A 552 6.03 5.37 8.54
N ARG A 553 4.82 5.21 9.09
CA ARG A 553 4.50 5.71 10.43
C ARG A 553 5.33 4.94 11.46
N ILE A 554 6.09 5.65 12.29
CA ILE A 554 6.97 5.04 13.29
C ILE A 554 6.59 5.55 14.68
N ILE A 555 6.42 4.60 15.61
CA ILE A 555 6.22 4.90 17.04
C ILE A 555 7.53 4.58 17.75
N HIS A 556 8.10 5.56 18.46
CA HIS A 556 9.41 5.49 19.09
C HIS A 556 9.43 4.57 20.32
N ARG A 557 8.41 4.68 21.19
CA ARG A 557 8.18 3.88 22.42
C ARG A 557 9.21 4.02 23.55
N ASP A 558 10.37 4.62 23.31
CA ASP A 558 11.36 4.94 24.36
C ASP A 558 11.85 6.40 24.29
N LEU A 559 10.93 7.35 24.09
CA LEU A 559 11.28 8.77 24.07
C LEU A 559 11.51 9.28 25.51
N LYS A 560 12.70 9.86 25.76
CA LYS A 560 13.13 10.37 27.07
C LYS A 560 14.31 11.34 26.91
N ALA A 561 14.64 12.10 27.96
CA ALA A 561 15.75 13.07 27.93
C ALA A 561 17.10 12.42 27.57
N GLY A 562 17.37 11.20 28.05
CA GLY A 562 18.59 10.45 27.72
C GLY A 562 18.70 10.02 26.25
N ASN A 563 17.59 9.98 25.52
CA ASN A 563 17.53 9.60 24.11
C ASN A 563 17.47 10.81 23.17
N ILE A 564 17.56 12.04 23.70
CA ILE A 564 17.73 13.26 22.90
C ILE A 564 19.21 13.65 22.93
N LEU A 565 19.92 13.48 21.82
CA LEU A 565 21.31 13.90 21.69
C LEU A 565 21.41 15.33 21.16
N LEU A 566 22.50 16.02 21.50
CA LEU A 566 22.74 17.42 21.14
C LEU A 566 23.97 17.54 20.23
N ASP A 567 23.79 18.22 19.09
CA ASP A 567 24.89 18.50 18.15
C ASP A 567 25.80 19.63 18.65
N GLU A 568 26.80 20.03 17.87
CA GLU A 568 27.74 21.12 18.18
C GLU A 568 27.05 22.45 18.55
N ASN A 569 25.86 22.70 17.99
CA ASN A 569 25.08 23.92 18.17
C ASN A 569 23.93 23.76 19.20
N LEU A 570 23.94 22.65 19.96
CA LEU A 570 22.90 22.26 20.90
C LEU A 570 21.52 22.05 20.25
N ASN A 571 21.47 21.69 18.97
CA ASN A 571 20.21 21.27 18.34
C ASN A 571 19.87 19.83 18.73
N PRO A 572 18.59 19.53 18.99
CA PRO A 572 18.17 18.20 19.44
C PRO A 572 18.08 17.21 18.28
N LYS A 573 18.53 15.98 18.53
CA LYS A 573 18.32 14.82 17.67
C LYS A 573 17.83 13.61 18.46
N ILE A 574 16.69 13.05 18.04
CA ILE A 574 16.12 11.83 18.64
C ILE A 574 16.98 10.62 18.26
N SER A 575 17.26 9.75 19.23
CA SER A 575 18.10 8.56 19.13
C SER A 575 17.49 7.34 19.82
N ASP A 576 18.14 6.18 19.69
CA ASP A 576 17.74 4.87 20.29
C ASP A 576 16.40 4.32 19.78
N PHE A 577 16.40 3.86 18.52
CA PHE A 577 15.23 3.28 17.85
C PHE A 577 15.07 1.77 18.08
N GLY A 578 15.84 1.16 18.99
CA GLY A 578 15.79 -0.29 19.24
C GLY A 578 14.40 -0.81 19.61
N MET A 579 13.59 0.04 20.27
CA MET A 579 12.22 -0.28 20.70
C MET A 579 11.15 0.17 19.71
N ALA A 580 11.52 0.92 18.67
CA ALA A 580 10.56 1.50 17.76
C ALA A 580 9.81 0.44 16.93
N ARG A 581 8.64 0.82 16.42
CA ARG A 581 7.78 -0.05 15.61
C ARG A 581 7.26 0.67 14.37
N ILE A 582 7.22 -0.08 13.27
CA ILE A 582 6.69 0.38 11.99
C ILE A 582 5.20 0.04 11.92
N PHE A 583 4.40 1.04 11.60
CA PHE A 583 2.96 0.91 11.40
C PHE A 583 2.64 1.10 9.92
N LYS A 584 1.69 0.32 9.40
CA LYS A 584 1.06 0.65 8.11
C LYS A 584 0.14 1.84 8.34
N ILE A 585 -0.10 2.65 7.31
CA ILE A 585 -0.83 3.94 7.43
C ILE A 585 -2.24 3.77 8.03
N ASN A 586 -2.85 2.58 7.88
CA ASN A 586 -4.18 2.24 8.38
C ASN A 586 -4.20 1.71 9.82
N ASP A 587 -3.05 1.35 10.40
CA ASP A 587 -2.98 0.92 11.78
C ASP A 587 -2.97 2.19 12.67
N LEU A 588 -4.01 2.36 13.48
CA LEU A 588 -4.14 3.49 14.42
C LEU A 588 -3.50 3.18 15.78
N GLU A 589 -3.49 1.91 16.17
CA GLU A 589 -2.93 1.39 17.41
C GLU A 589 -2.40 -0.03 17.19
N GLY A 590 -1.41 -0.43 17.98
CA GLY A 590 -0.88 -1.79 17.99
C GLY A 590 -0.95 -2.37 19.39
N ASN A 591 -1.00 -3.70 19.48
CA ASN A 591 -1.05 -4.41 20.74
C ASN A 591 0.20 -5.30 20.88
N THR A 592 0.75 -5.38 22.09
CA THR A 592 1.90 -6.23 22.42
C THR A 592 1.78 -6.79 23.84
N ASN A 593 2.14 -8.06 24.01
CA ASN A 593 2.27 -8.66 25.33
C ASN A 593 3.58 -8.29 26.03
N GLN A 594 4.55 -7.76 25.28
CA GLN A 594 5.84 -7.30 25.82
C GLN A 594 5.84 -5.78 25.95
N ILE A 595 5.77 -5.29 27.19
CA ILE A 595 5.89 -3.87 27.53
C ILE A 595 7.38 -3.55 27.65
N VAL A 596 7.81 -2.59 26.84
CA VAL A 596 9.18 -2.08 26.82
C VAL A 596 9.19 -0.55 26.78
N GLY A 597 10.20 0.07 27.38
CA GLY A 597 10.33 1.52 27.48
C GLY A 597 10.84 1.92 28.85
N THR A 598 11.05 3.21 29.06
CA THR A 598 11.58 3.72 30.33
C THR A 598 10.47 4.10 31.30
N ARG A 599 10.51 3.53 32.52
CA ARG A 599 9.53 3.78 33.59
C ARG A 599 9.35 5.28 33.83
N GLY A 600 8.09 5.73 33.88
CA GLY A 600 7.72 7.16 33.97
C GLY A 600 7.32 7.77 32.63
N TYR A 601 7.94 7.34 31.52
CA TYR A 601 7.57 7.84 30.17
C TYR A 601 6.57 6.93 29.45
N ILE A 602 6.34 5.71 29.96
CA ILE A 602 5.38 4.75 29.40
C ILE A 602 3.96 5.23 29.69
N SER A 603 3.15 5.34 28.64
CA SER A 603 1.75 5.76 28.78
C SER A 603 0.88 4.70 29.49
N PRO A 604 -0.20 5.11 30.18
CA PRO A 604 -1.04 4.22 30.99
C PRO A 604 -1.67 3.09 30.20
N GLU A 605 -2.22 3.38 29.01
CA GLU A 605 -2.85 2.38 28.15
C GLU A 605 -1.84 1.35 27.63
N TYR A 606 -0.60 1.77 27.42
CA TYR A 606 0.47 0.89 26.99
C TYR A 606 0.98 0.01 28.14
N PHE A 607 1.13 0.60 29.33
CA PHE A 607 1.51 -0.14 30.52
C PHE A 607 0.44 -1.14 30.99
N MET A 608 -0.83 -0.77 30.94
CA MET A 608 -1.92 -1.61 31.48
C MET A 608 -2.43 -2.64 30.46
N LYS A 609 -2.50 -2.29 29.17
CA LYS A 609 -3.17 -3.10 28.15
C LYS A 609 -2.25 -3.53 27.01
N GLY A 610 -0.99 -3.13 27.01
CA GLY A 610 -0.07 -3.39 25.90
C GLY A 610 -0.38 -2.60 24.62
N ILE A 611 -1.31 -1.64 24.68
CA ILE A 611 -1.78 -0.85 23.54
C ILE A 611 -0.86 0.34 23.34
N PHE A 612 -0.26 0.49 22.17
CA PHE A 612 0.62 1.61 21.86
C PHE A 612 0.24 2.26 20.52
N SER A 613 0.34 3.58 20.46
CA SER A 613 0.00 4.39 19.27
C SER A 613 0.89 5.63 19.21
N VAL A 614 0.64 6.51 18.24
CA VAL A 614 1.25 7.86 18.21
C VAL A 614 0.97 8.64 19.51
N LYS A 615 -0.17 8.36 20.18
CA LYS A 615 -0.55 9.01 21.45
C LYS A 615 0.29 8.52 22.65
N SER A 616 0.94 7.36 22.52
CA SER A 616 1.88 6.87 23.54
C SER A 616 3.18 7.67 23.51
N ASP A 617 3.69 7.99 22.31
CA ASP A 617 4.83 8.88 22.15
C ASP A 617 4.49 10.33 22.56
N VAL A 618 3.26 10.80 22.31
CA VAL A 618 2.79 12.12 22.78
C VAL A 618 2.84 12.20 24.31
N PHE A 619 2.43 11.14 25.01
CA PHE A 619 2.55 11.08 26.47
C PHE A 619 4.00 11.18 26.93
N SER A 620 4.91 10.41 26.32
CA SER A 620 6.35 10.50 26.63
C SER A 620 6.92 11.89 26.34
N PHE A 621 6.47 12.55 25.26
CA PHE A 621 6.84 13.93 24.95
C PHE A 621 6.33 14.92 26.00
N GLY A 622 5.09 14.76 26.48
CA GLY A 622 4.53 15.58 27.55
C GLY A 622 5.34 15.52 28.84
N VAL A 623 5.74 14.31 29.24
CA VAL A 623 6.67 14.12 30.37
C VAL A 623 7.99 14.84 30.12
N LEU A 624 8.61 14.61 28.97
CA LEU A 624 9.89 15.23 28.60
C LEU A 624 9.81 16.77 28.58
N LEU A 625 8.70 17.33 28.10
CA LEU A 625 8.44 18.77 28.12
C LEU A 625 8.43 19.32 29.54
N LEU A 626 7.74 18.66 30.47
CA LEU A 626 7.71 19.05 31.89
C LEU A 626 9.10 18.92 32.54
N GLU A 627 9.90 17.93 32.17
CA GLU A 627 11.28 17.80 32.64
C GLU A 627 12.17 18.95 32.15
N ILE A 628 12.05 19.35 30.88
CA ILE A 628 12.82 20.48 30.32
C ILE A 628 12.45 21.80 31.01
N VAL A 629 11.16 22.02 31.27
CA VAL A 629 10.67 23.23 31.95
C VAL A 629 11.14 23.28 33.41
N SER A 630 11.09 22.15 34.11
CA SER A 630 11.37 22.08 35.55
C SER A 630 12.84 21.86 35.90
N GLY A 631 13.64 21.29 34.98
CA GLY A 631 14.97 20.79 35.29
C GLY A 631 14.95 19.63 36.32
N ARG A 632 13.85 18.89 36.42
CA ARG A 632 13.67 17.79 37.40
C ARG A 632 13.37 16.49 36.68
N ARG A 633 13.95 15.39 37.17
CA ARG A 633 13.67 14.03 36.66
C ARG A 633 12.28 13.59 37.09
N ILE A 634 11.58 12.85 36.24
CA ILE A 634 10.26 12.30 36.56
C ILE A 634 10.25 11.40 37.81
N GLN A 635 11.33 10.65 38.08
CA GLN A 635 11.47 9.81 39.28
C GLN A 635 11.90 10.60 40.55
N GLY A 636 12.05 11.92 40.47
CA GLY A 636 12.30 12.74 41.66
C GLY A 636 11.11 12.66 42.62
N LEU A 637 11.36 12.32 43.88
CA LEU A 637 10.34 12.28 44.92
C LEU A 637 10.01 13.73 45.32
N LEU A 638 8.89 14.27 44.80
CA LEU A 638 8.43 15.62 45.11
C LEU A 638 7.34 15.54 46.17
N GLU A 639 7.40 16.43 47.17
CA GLU A 639 6.49 16.41 48.31
C GLU A 639 5.60 17.66 48.28
N ILE A 640 4.29 17.45 48.33
CA ILE A 640 3.27 18.48 48.61
C ILE A 640 2.41 17.92 49.74
N ASP A 641 2.24 18.69 50.82
CA ASP A 641 1.36 18.35 51.94
C ASP A 641 1.57 16.93 52.53
N GLY A 642 2.82 16.44 52.57
CA GLY A 642 3.16 15.11 53.09
C GLY A 642 2.93 13.95 52.11
N HIS A 643 2.54 14.23 50.85
CA HIS A 643 2.34 13.23 49.81
C HIS A 643 3.47 13.25 48.78
N HIS A 644 4.06 12.07 48.53
CA HIS A 644 5.02 11.89 47.46
C HIS A 644 4.32 11.80 46.10
N LEU A 645 4.74 12.66 45.17
CA LEU A 645 4.24 12.74 43.81
C LEU A 645 5.41 12.57 42.84
N ASN A 646 5.12 11.97 41.68
CA ASN A 646 6.02 12.07 40.53
C ASN A 646 5.89 13.48 39.90
N LEU A 647 6.76 13.82 38.95
CA LEU A 647 6.75 15.15 38.32
C LEU A 647 5.39 15.52 37.72
N VAL A 648 4.72 14.58 37.05
CA VAL A 648 3.41 14.82 36.43
C VAL A 648 2.34 15.15 37.48
N GLY A 649 2.29 14.37 38.57
CA GLY A 649 1.37 14.62 39.68
C GLY A 649 1.66 15.95 40.39
N TYR A 650 2.93 16.27 40.62
CA TYR A 650 3.34 17.54 41.20
C TYR A 650 2.92 18.73 40.32
N THR A 651 3.14 18.65 39.01
CA THR A 651 2.69 19.68 38.06
C THR A 651 1.17 19.84 38.07
N TRP A 652 0.42 18.75 38.17
CA TRP A 652 -1.04 18.78 38.24
C TRP A 652 -1.56 19.49 39.50
N GLU A 653 -0.94 19.25 40.65
CA GLU A 653 -1.31 19.95 41.89
C GLU A 653 -1.03 21.45 41.82
N LEU A 654 0.13 21.86 41.28
CA LEU A 654 0.43 23.27 41.03
C LEU A 654 -0.54 23.93 40.04
N TRP A 655 -0.95 23.20 39.01
CA TRP A 655 -1.94 23.69 38.05
C TRP A 655 -3.30 23.94 38.71
N LYS A 656 -3.80 22.99 39.52
CA LYS A 656 -5.04 23.16 40.29
C LYS A 656 -4.96 24.29 41.31
N ALA A 657 -3.80 24.49 41.93
CA ALA A 657 -3.56 25.57 42.87
C ALA A 657 -3.43 26.96 42.21
N GLY A 658 -3.40 27.03 40.87
CA GLY A 658 -3.22 28.28 40.13
C GLY A 658 -1.78 28.82 40.18
N SER A 659 -0.80 27.99 40.57
CA SER A 659 0.61 28.34 40.68
C SER A 659 1.55 27.54 39.73
N PRO A 660 1.18 27.23 38.47
CA PRO A 660 2.02 26.41 37.58
C PRO A 660 3.42 26.99 37.32
N PHE A 661 3.60 28.31 37.46
CA PHE A 661 4.91 28.96 37.31
C PHE A 661 5.93 28.54 38.39
N GLU A 662 5.49 27.96 39.50
CA GLU A 662 6.41 27.42 40.53
C GLU A 662 7.19 26.19 40.05
N LEU A 663 6.68 25.50 39.02
CA LEU A 663 7.36 24.35 38.41
C LEU A 663 8.68 24.75 37.74
N VAL A 664 8.77 25.98 37.24
CA VAL A 664 9.85 26.45 36.36
C VAL A 664 11.18 26.39 37.08
N ASP A 665 12.18 25.82 36.40
CA ASP A 665 13.56 25.74 36.88
C ASP A 665 14.04 27.13 37.33
N PRO A 666 14.45 27.29 38.61
CA PRO A 666 14.91 28.57 39.15
C PRO A 666 15.99 29.23 38.31
N ILE A 667 16.85 28.47 37.62
CA ILE A 667 17.96 28.99 36.80
C ILE A 667 17.45 29.78 35.61
N VAL A 668 16.38 29.32 34.95
CA VAL A 668 15.86 29.97 33.74
C VAL A 668 14.68 30.91 34.03
N ARG A 669 14.20 30.92 35.27
CA ARG A 669 13.01 31.68 35.72
C ARG A 669 13.09 33.17 35.39
N GLU A 670 14.26 33.78 35.48
CA GLU A 670 14.45 35.21 35.17
C GLU A 670 14.58 35.48 33.67
N SER A 671 15.10 34.53 32.90
CA SER A 671 15.31 34.64 31.45
C SER A 671 14.08 34.26 30.59
N CYS A 672 13.05 33.70 31.22
CA CYS A 672 11.95 33.05 30.52
C CYS A 672 10.76 33.99 30.25
N SER A 673 10.12 33.83 29.08
CA SER A 673 8.83 34.46 28.81
C SER A 673 7.74 33.74 29.59
N LYS A 674 7.13 34.41 30.57
CA LYS A 674 6.12 33.81 31.45
C LYS A 674 4.99 33.16 30.65
N ASP A 675 4.48 33.83 29.62
CA ASP A 675 3.40 33.31 28.79
C ASP A 675 3.83 32.06 28.00
N GLN A 676 5.04 32.07 27.42
CA GLN A 676 5.57 30.94 26.67
C GLN A 676 5.79 29.71 27.58
N VAL A 677 6.27 29.92 28.81
CA VAL A 677 6.51 28.84 29.77
C VAL A 677 5.21 28.26 30.28
N LEU A 678 4.26 29.11 30.67
CA LEU A 678 2.93 28.67 31.10
C LEU A 678 2.23 27.87 29.99
N ARG A 679 2.41 28.30 28.74
CA ARG A 679 1.91 27.59 27.56
C ARG A 679 2.58 26.22 27.39
N CYS A 680 3.90 26.10 27.60
CA CYS A 680 4.59 24.81 27.60
C CYS A 680 4.06 23.88 28.70
N ILE A 681 3.82 24.39 29.91
CA ILE A 681 3.27 23.59 31.02
C ILE A 681 1.86 23.10 30.68
N HIS A 682 1.02 23.98 30.12
CA HIS A 682 -0.33 23.66 29.69
C HIS A 682 -0.33 22.57 28.61
N VAL A 683 0.47 22.73 27.56
CA VAL A 683 0.62 21.71 26.50
C VAL A 683 1.18 20.40 27.06
N GLY A 684 2.14 20.47 28.00
CA GLY A 684 2.66 19.31 28.70
C GLY A 684 1.57 18.53 29.41
N LEU A 685 0.67 19.22 30.13
CA LEU A 685 -0.49 18.61 30.79
C LEU A 685 -1.48 17.98 29.82
N LEU A 686 -1.78 18.64 28.69
CA LEU A 686 -2.63 18.07 27.63
C LEU A 686 -2.02 16.80 27.02
N CYS A 687 -0.69 16.71 26.94
CA CYS A 687 0.00 15.54 26.42
C CYS A 687 -0.02 14.35 27.40
N VAL A 688 -0.12 14.58 28.71
CA VAL A 688 -0.04 13.53 29.74
C VAL A 688 -1.40 13.13 30.33
N GLU A 689 -2.50 13.50 29.68
CA GLU A 689 -3.85 13.12 30.11
C GLU A 689 -4.03 11.59 30.14
N ASP A 690 -4.84 11.10 31.08
CA ASP A 690 -5.03 9.66 31.32
C ASP A 690 -5.56 8.94 30.07
N ASN A 691 -6.61 9.48 29.44
CA ASN A 691 -7.17 8.90 28.22
C ASN A 691 -6.37 9.32 26.97
N ALA A 692 -5.84 8.34 26.24
CA ALA A 692 -5.08 8.57 25.00
C ALA A 692 -5.85 9.32 23.91
N VAL A 693 -7.18 9.22 23.89
CA VAL A 693 -8.05 9.91 22.92
C VAL A 693 -8.01 11.42 23.13
N ASP A 694 -7.93 11.87 24.39
CA ASP A 694 -7.98 13.29 24.74
C ASP A 694 -6.65 14.01 24.46
N ARG A 695 -5.53 13.28 24.42
CA ARG A 695 -4.21 13.84 24.09
C ARG A 695 -4.18 14.41 22.67
N PRO A 696 -3.50 15.53 22.39
CA PRO A 696 -3.32 16.05 21.04
C PRO A 696 -2.45 15.12 20.17
N ILE A 697 -2.45 15.35 18.85
CA ILE A 697 -1.41 14.79 17.96
C ILE A 697 -0.24 15.77 17.81
N MET A 698 0.94 15.31 17.37
CA MET A 698 2.13 16.17 17.34
C MET A 698 2.02 17.40 16.44
N SER A 699 1.21 17.38 15.39
CA SER A 699 0.94 18.59 14.58
C SER A 699 0.19 19.65 15.38
N ASP A 700 -0.74 19.23 16.22
CA ASP A 700 -1.50 20.11 17.08
C ASP A 700 -0.61 20.61 18.22
N VAL A 701 0.23 19.76 18.80
CA VAL A 701 1.23 20.14 19.82
C VAL A 701 2.12 21.27 19.30
N ILE A 702 2.68 21.15 18.10
CA ILE A 702 3.50 22.21 17.49
C ILE A 702 2.69 23.49 17.32
N SER A 703 1.48 23.41 16.76
CA SER A 703 0.60 24.56 16.60
C SER A 703 0.25 25.21 17.94
N MET A 704 0.01 24.42 18.98
CA MET A 704 -0.29 24.88 20.33
C MET A 704 0.91 25.58 20.96
N LEU A 705 2.13 25.10 20.74
CA LEU A 705 3.36 25.71 21.28
C LEU A 705 3.72 27.03 20.59
N THR A 706 3.45 27.18 19.30
CA THR A 706 3.90 28.34 18.50
C THR A 706 2.82 29.39 18.24
N SER A 707 1.53 29.07 18.38
CA SER A 707 0.43 30.03 18.17
C SER A 707 0.04 30.76 19.45
N GLU A 708 -0.73 31.84 19.32
CA GLU A 708 -1.37 32.55 20.45
C GLU A 708 -2.80 32.05 20.74
N ALA A 709 -3.24 30.97 20.09
CA ALA A 709 -4.62 30.48 20.20
C ALA A 709 -5.00 30.06 21.64
N GLN A 710 -6.28 30.12 21.98
CA GLN A 710 -6.76 29.62 23.27
C GLN A 710 -6.68 28.09 23.32
N LEU A 711 -6.13 27.55 24.40
CA LEU A 711 -5.94 26.12 24.61
C LEU A 711 -7.08 25.50 25.44
N PRO A 712 -7.46 24.24 25.19
CA PRO A 712 -8.46 23.54 26.00
C PRO A 712 -7.94 23.31 27.43
N LEU A 713 -8.82 23.29 28.43
CA LEU A 713 -8.43 23.00 29.82
C LEU A 713 -7.93 21.55 29.94
N PRO A 714 -6.79 21.30 30.62
CA PRO A 714 -6.26 19.96 30.76
C PRO A 714 -7.10 19.15 31.74
N LYS A 715 -7.27 17.87 31.44
CA LYS A 715 -7.89 16.84 32.29
C LYS A 715 -6.84 16.19 33.20
N GLN A 716 -7.29 15.44 34.20
CA GLN A 716 -6.41 14.79 35.17
C GLN A 716 -5.42 13.82 34.47
N PRO A 717 -4.11 13.96 34.72
CA PRO A 717 -3.11 13.01 34.26
C PRO A 717 -3.18 11.67 34.99
N ALA A 718 -2.72 10.63 34.33
CA ALA A 718 -2.55 9.32 34.93
C ALA A 718 -1.45 9.30 36.01
N PHE A 719 -1.55 8.37 36.95
CA PHE A 719 -0.55 8.14 38.02
C PHE A 719 -0.25 9.35 38.91
N SER A 720 -1.27 10.15 39.23
CA SER A 720 -1.18 11.32 40.13
C SER A 720 -0.92 10.97 41.60
N SER A 721 -0.74 9.70 41.97
CA SER A 721 -0.33 9.30 43.33
C SER A 721 0.81 8.28 43.26
N ALA A 722 1.87 8.46 44.05
CA ALA A 722 3.03 7.55 44.06
C ALA A 722 2.74 6.14 44.63
N ARG A 723 1.49 5.84 45.02
CA ARG A 723 1.13 4.67 45.84
C ARG A 723 0.81 3.37 45.09
N SER A 724 0.81 3.33 43.75
CA SER A 724 0.47 2.09 43.03
C SER A 724 1.66 1.15 42.74
N ILE A 725 2.81 1.34 43.40
CA ILE A 725 4.00 0.50 43.19
C ILE A 725 4.50 -0.05 44.53
N VAL A 726 3.66 -0.85 45.17
CA VAL A 726 4.10 -1.91 46.08
C VAL A 726 3.32 -3.15 45.68
N GLU A 727 4.05 -4.21 45.30
CA GLU A 727 3.50 -5.54 45.03
C GLU A 727 2.70 -6.03 46.25
N GLU A 728 1.37 -6.08 46.12
CA GLU A 728 0.60 -7.09 46.86
C GLU A 728 0.65 -8.36 46.02
N ASN A 729 1.60 -9.25 46.37
CA ASN A 729 1.54 -10.64 45.93
C ASN A 729 0.20 -11.23 46.39
N PRO A 730 -0.65 -11.72 45.48
CA PRO A 730 -1.76 -12.57 45.88
C PRO A 730 -1.14 -13.83 46.48
N ALA A 731 -1.53 -14.12 47.72
CA ALA A 731 -1.20 -15.39 48.36
C ALA A 731 -1.83 -16.55 47.57
N GLU A 732 -1.09 -17.09 46.61
CA GLU A 732 -1.39 -18.40 46.05
C GLU A 732 -0.97 -19.47 47.05
N THR A 733 -2.00 -20.00 47.70
CA THR A 733 -2.00 -21.21 48.49
C THR A 733 -1.51 -22.38 47.64
N GLY A 734 -0.29 -22.83 47.90
CA GLY A 734 0.23 -24.04 47.30
C GLY A 734 -0.53 -25.27 47.79
N SER A 735 -1.23 -25.96 46.88
CA SER A 735 -1.53 -27.38 47.05
C SER A 735 -0.40 -28.18 46.39
N ILE A 736 0.59 -28.54 47.19
CA ILE A 736 1.52 -29.62 46.88
C ILE A 736 0.77 -30.92 47.14
N ASN A 737 0.57 -31.75 46.11
CA ASN A 737 0.73 -33.20 46.16
C ASN A 737 0.25 -33.82 44.83
N ASP A 738 1.20 -34.29 44.03
CA ASP A 738 1.10 -35.61 43.39
C ASP A 738 2.50 -36.01 42.91
N VAL A 739 3.32 -36.48 43.86
CA VAL A 739 4.48 -37.32 43.59
C VAL A 739 4.09 -38.75 43.93
N SER A 740 3.98 -39.57 42.89
CA SER A 740 3.78 -41.02 43.02
C SER A 740 5.12 -41.67 43.38
N MET A 741 5.26 -42.02 44.66
CA MET A 741 6.35 -42.86 45.15
C MET A 741 5.83 -44.27 45.40
N SER A 742 6.33 -45.23 44.61
CA SER A 742 6.03 -46.65 44.76
C SER A 742 6.98 -47.29 45.76
N THR A 743 6.43 -47.82 46.85
CA THR A 743 7.11 -48.77 47.74
C THR A 743 6.26 -50.02 47.87
N MET A 744 6.76 -51.13 47.34
CA MET A 744 6.26 -52.47 47.62
C MET A 744 6.75 -52.91 49.00
N ASP A 745 5.87 -53.51 49.81
CA ASP A 745 6.30 -54.57 50.72
C ASP A 745 5.19 -55.56 51.08
N ALA A 746 5.63 -56.77 51.45
CA ALA A 746 4.98 -58.06 51.24
C ALA A 746 3.78 -58.42 52.14
N ARG A 747 2.77 -59.06 51.52
CA ARG A 747 2.30 -60.42 51.83
C ARG A 747 1.36 -60.97 50.77
#